data_AF-A0AAV1D4Z8-F1
#
_entry.id   AF-A0AAV1D4Z8-F1
#
_cell.length_a   1.000
_cell.length_b   1.000
_cell.length_c   1.000
_cell.angle_alpha   90.00
_cell.angle_beta   90.00
_cell.angle_gamma   90.00
#
_symmetry.space_group_name_H-M   'P 1'
#
loop_
_entity.id
_entity.type
_entity.pdbx_description
1 polymer ?
#
loop_
_entity_poly.entity_id
_entity_poly.type
_entity_poly.pdbx_seq_one_letter_code
_entity_poly.pdbx_strand_id
1 'polypeptide(L)'
;MAHGGGGGGGGRGGGRINVLNVAEKPSVAKSVSEILSRNQQLISRRGRSQFNCIFEFDYVIRGQPCHMLFTSVLGHLMELDFDDRYRKWNSCDPVDLYHATVRKFVPEDKLNIQRTLEEEARKCQWLILWLDCDREGENIAFEVIDVCTKVNRNLDIKRAHFSALIERAIKDSVQNLVMPNKLFADAVDVRQEIDLRIGASFTRFQTMLLSNAFVLDASTNTDGRNLVLSYGPCQFPTLGFVVERYWEREAHEPEDFWTINCTHRSEEGTATFNWMRNHLFDYACALVIYELCVDEPTATVTDVRHQEKLKYPPYPLSTIELEKRASRYLHMSAEHTMKVAEDLYNWGFISYPRTETDRFSLETDLRAMVSEQQGHERWGSYAQRLLDPEAGVWRNPGNGGHDDKAHPPIHPTRFSNGESNWTQQHHKVYELVVRHFLACVSQPAKGAETAVHVDIAGEKFSSTGRVILEKNYLDVYIYESWAGSLIPTYTHGQQFMPTTLTLDSGVTRPPPLLTEADLLTCMDKAGIGTDATMHDHIKKLLDRSYAIKENAYFIPTDLGQALVMGYDDMGYELWKPYLRARMESDMKDVSIGNKRRAEVLDACLQQMKACFIDARARKEKLFEAMGNFFERSNRSSNNDQTSGGVVRKCDLCHNSDMVLKQKPDGNFMVGCLGYPLCRNVVWLPGSISQAVVTGNTCLTCTPGPVFKIQFKFRRLEIPPDYNADHLGCIGGCDDTLKQLIDICGTGARNTSSTPGRGRGNPTSSSSGQRSNSRGRMACIYCRQTGHSSDVCPSHISQSNRRTQGFGQQNGRGQGNSTSSSIGGRINPRNQDFGRQNGEASIPCSSCGSPCTLLTSNSARNPGRKFYSCQACRNFNGWEDMLSGGGSVPRPSGFASNARRGGRANRSGGGHGSSGAFVSATGEPVSGRCFICGDPSHFANVCPNRGR
;
A
#
# COMPACT_ATOMS: atom_id res chain seq x y z
N MET A 1 -28.09 78.67 3.33
CA MET A 1 -27.11 79.07 4.37
C MET A 1 -26.49 77.82 4.98
N ALA A 2 -25.38 77.98 5.71
CA ALA A 2 -24.51 76.94 6.30
C ALA A 2 -23.53 76.24 5.33
N HIS A 3 -22.29 76.72 5.33
CA HIS A 3 -21.10 76.00 4.87
C HIS A 3 -20.61 75.03 5.95
N GLY A 4 -19.96 73.94 5.55
CA GLY A 4 -19.19 73.07 6.45
C GLY A 4 -18.52 71.95 5.65
N GLY A 5 -17.23 72.08 5.36
CA GLY A 5 -16.47 71.09 4.58
C GLY A 5 -16.06 69.87 5.40
N GLY A 6 -16.08 68.70 4.77
CA GLY A 6 -15.49 67.45 5.27
C GLY A 6 -14.64 66.83 4.17
N GLY A 7 -13.41 66.40 4.50
CA GLY A 7 -12.38 66.10 3.51
C GLY A 7 -12.73 64.95 2.56
N GLY A 8 -12.55 65.19 1.26
CA GLY A 8 -12.55 64.13 0.25
C GLY A 8 -11.36 63.21 0.44
N GLY A 9 -11.54 62.13 1.20
CA GLY A 9 -10.60 61.03 1.29
C GLY A 9 -10.49 60.35 -0.07
N GLY A 10 -9.47 60.71 -0.85
CA GLY A 10 -9.20 60.11 -2.15
C GLY A 10 -9.03 58.60 -2.02
N GLY A 11 -10.00 57.84 -2.54
CA GLY A 11 -9.94 56.40 -2.60
C GLY A 11 -8.70 55.98 -3.42
N ARG A 12 -7.68 55.45 -2.74
CA ARG A 12 -6.54 54.83 -3.39
C ARG A 12 -7.01 53.57 -4.11
N GLY A 13 -7.40 53.70 -5.38
CA GLY A 13 -7.48 52.54 -6.28
C GLY A 13 -6.14 51.82 -6.27
N GLY A 14 -6.15 50.52 -5.95
CA GLY A 14 -4.93 49.71 -5.87
C GLY A 14 -4.20 49.74 -7.21
N GLY A 15 -2.91 50.09 -7.20
CA GLY A 15 -2.07 50.01 -8.40
C GLY A 15 -2.00 48.59 -8.93
N ARG A 16 -1.77 48.43 -10.24
CA ARG A 16 -1.68 47.09 -10.88
C ARG A 16 -0.55 46.27 -10.22
N ILE A 17 -0.88 45.05 -9.79
CA ILE A 17 0.08 44.11 -9.19
C ILE A 17 0.46 43.00 -10.17
N ASN A 18 1.65 42.44 -10.01
CA ASN A 18 2.12 41.25 -10.72
C ASN A 18 1.75 40.00 -9.92
N VAL A 19 1.18 39.00 -10.59
CA VAL A 19 0.66 37.76 -9.98
C VAL A 19 1.29 36.55 -10.66
N LEU A 20 2.12 35.80 -9.94
CA LEU A 20 2.65 34.52 -10.42
C LEU A 20 1.53 33.48 -10.29
N ASN A 21 1.22 32.78 -11.37
CA ASN A 21 0.25 31.68 -11.39
C ASN A 21 0.99 30.40 -11.78
N VAL A 22 0.81 29.31 -11.04
CA VAL A 22 1.53 28.05 -11.28
C VAL A 22 0.56 26.88 -11.30
N ALA A 23 0.43 26.23 -12.46
CA ALA A 23 -0.30 24.97 -12.60
C ALA A 23 0.61 23.74 -12.55
N GLU A 24 0.02 22.56 -12.38
CA GLU A 24 0.76 21.30 -12.29
C GLU A 24 1.44 20.89 -13.62
N LYS A 25 0.81 21.23 -14.76
CA LYS A 25 1.21 20.77 -16.09
C LYS A 25 1.12 21.91 -17.13
N PRO A 26 1.94 21.90 -18.21
CA PRO A 26 1.91 22.92 -19.26
C PRO A 26 0.56 23.03 -20.00
N SER A 27 -0.15 21.90 -20.15
CA SER A 27 -1.50 21.85 -20.70
C SER A 27 -2.47 22.68 -19.86
N VAL A 28 -2.52 22.44 -18.56
CA VAL A 28 -3.38 23.17 -17.60
C VAL A 28 -3.06 24.66 -17.61
N ALA A 29 -1.78 25.02 -17.52
CA ALA A 29 -1.36 26.43 -17.57
C ALA A 29 -1.82 27.14 -18.85
N LYS A 30 -1.70 26.46 -20.00
CA LYS A 30 -2.19 26.97 -21.28
C LYS A 30 -3.71 27.14 -21.25
N SER A 31 -4.47 26.08 -20.98
CA SER A 31 -5.95 26.10 -21.01
C SER A 31 -6.53 27.16 -20.07
N VAL A 32 -6.01 27.28 -18.84
CA VAL A 32 -6.47 28.29 -17.88
C VAL A 32 -6.15 29.71 -18.37
N SER A 33 -4.98 29.93 -18.97
CA SER A 33 -4.60 31.23 -19.52
C SER A 33 -5.46 31.63 -20.73
N GLU A 34 -5.76 30.69 -21.63
CA GLU A 34 -6.65 30.90 -22.78
C GLU A 34 -8.08 31.26 -22.31
N ILE A 35 -8.60 30.57 -21.29
CA ILE A 35 -9.91 30.83 -20.68
C ILE A 35 -9.96 32.22 -20.01
N LEU A 36 -8.98 32.57 -19.18
CA LEU A 36 -9.00 33.82 -18.41
C LEU A 36 -8.77 35.05 -19.30
N SER A 37 -7.84 34.97 -20.27
CA SER A 37 -7.58 36.03 -21.24
C SER A 37 -8.65 36.13 -22.34
N ARG A 38 -9.50 35.10 -22.52
CA ARG A 38 -10.37 34.92 -23.70
C ARG A 38 -9.59 34.96 -25.02
N ASN A 39 -8.33 34.54 -25.01
CA ASN A 39 -7.34 34.71 -26.08
C ASN A 39 -7.08 36.17 -26.51
N GLN A 40 -7.46 37.16 -25.69
CA GLN A 40 -7.18 38.58 -25.95
C GLN A 40 -5.91 39.01 -25.23
N GLN A 41 -4.97 39.61 -25.97
CA GLN A 41 -3.70 40.15 -25.44
C GLN A 41 -2.82 39.11 -24.71
N LEU A 42 -3.02 37.81 -24.97
CA LEU A 42 -2.23 36.72 -24.41
C LEU A 42 -0.83 36.68 -25.04
N ILE A 43 0.19 37.05 -24.28
CA ILE A 43 1.60 37.02 -24.72
C ILE A 43 2.25 35.73 -24.21
N SER A 44 2.92 34.98 -25.08
CA SER A 44 3.68 33.78 -24.70
C SER A 44 5.18 34.06 -24.70
N ARG A 45 5.83 33.86 -23.55
CA ARG A 45 7.27 33.99 -23.34
C ARG A 45 7.86 32.64 -22.94
N ARG A 46 9.09 32.35 -23.37
CA ARG A 46 9.83 31.15 -22.91
C ARG A 46 10.34 31.34 -21.48
N GLY A 47 10.10 30.34 -20.63
CA GLY A 47 10.84 30.17 -19.37
C GLY A 47 12.23 29.58 -19.63
N ARG A 48 12.95 29.19 -18.55
CA ARG A 48 14.23 28.47 -18.68
C ARG A 48 14.05 26.98 -19.00
N SER A 49 12.87 26.41 -18.72
CA SER A 49 12.48 25.08 -19.21
C SER A 49 11.88 25.21 -20.61
N GLN A 50 12.28 24.32 -21.52
CA GLN A 50 11.75 24.27 -22.88
C GLN A 50 10.27 23.85 -22.97
N PHE A 51 9.75 23.21 -21.92
CA PHE A 51 8.38 22.70 -21.86
C PHE A 51 7.41 23.61 -21.09
N ASN A 52 7.93 24.51 -20.25
CA ASN A 52 7.13 25.35 -19.36
C ASN A 52 7.22 26.81 -19.83
N CYS A 53 6.30 27.19 -20.73
CA CYS A 53 6.12 28.58 -21.14
C CYS A 53 5.57 29.44 -19.99
N ILE A 54 5.65 30.76 -20.19
CA ILE A 54 5.02 31.77 -19.35
C ILE A 54 4.01 32.52 -20.23
N PHE A 55 2.76 32.57 -19.79
CA PHE A 55 1.67 33.27 -20.45
C PHE A 55 1.35 34.55 -19.68
N GLU A 56 1.39 35.69 -20.36
CA GLU A 56 1.24 37.02 -19.76
C GLU A 56 -0.02 37.70 -20.30
N PHE A 57 -0.89 38.16 -19.39
CA PHE A 57 -2.14 38.87 -19.71
C PHE A 57 -2.63 39.71 -18.53
N ASP A 58 -3.42 40.75 -18.78
CA ASP A 58 -4.06 41.54 -17.72
C ASP A 58 -5.44 40.96 -17.34
N TYR A 59 -5.77 40.98 -16.05
CA TYR A 59 -7.03 40.47 -15.49
C TYR A 59 -7.45 41.26 -14.25
N VAL A 60 -8.70 41.11 -13.79
CA VAL A 60 -9.21 41.78 -12.58
C VAL A 60 -9.76 40.74 -11.60
N ILE A 61 -9.16 40.69 -10.40
CA ILE A 61 -9.55 39.77 -9.33
C ILE A 61 -10.19 40.59 -8.21
N ARG A 62 -11.50 40.40 -7.96
CA ARG A 62 -12.27 41.13 -6.92
C ARG A 62 -12.05 42.66 -6.93
N GLY A 63 -11.89 43.25 -8.12
CA GLY A 63 -11.66 44.69 -8.31
C GLY A 63 -10.19 45.15 -8.25
N GLN A 64 -9.24 44.27 -7.91
CA GLN A 64 -7.81 44.54 -7.99
C GLN A 64 -7.30 44.27 -9.43
N PRO A 65 -6.69 45.26 -10.12
CA PRO A 65 -6.03 45.03 -11.41
C PRO A 65 -4.76 44.20 -11.23
N CYS A 66 -4.64 43.14 -12.02
CA CYS A 66 -3.56 42.16 -11.96
C CYS A 66 -2.94 41.98 -13.34
N HIS A 67 -1.61 41.95 -13.38
CA HIS A 67 -0.85 41.43 -14.50
C HIS A 67 -0.46 39.97 -14.18
N MET A 68 -1.04 39.03 -14.90
CA MET A 68 -0.95 37.60 -14.64
C MET A 68 0.25 37.03 -15.38
N LEU A 69 1.20 36.42 -14.65
CA LEU A 69 2.31 35.65 -15.22
C LEU A 69 2.07 34.16 -14.93
N PHE A 70 1.57 33.43 -15.92
CA PHE A 70 1.09 32.06 -15.76
C PHE A 70 2.08 31.03 -16.30
N THR A 71 2.56 30.11 -15.46
CA THR A 71 3.47 29.04 -15.85
C THR A 71 3.07 27.70 -15.20
N SER A 72 3.92 26.68 -15.29
CA SER A 72 3.66 25.36 -14.72
C SER A 72 4.92 24.65 -14.20
N VAL A 73 4.68 23.62 -13.39
CA VAL A 73 5.65 22.55 -13.11
C VAL A 73 5.42 21.35 -14.05
N LEU A 74 5.91 20.16 -13.70
CA LEU A 74 5.73 18.90 -14.44
C LEU A 74 5.35 17.80 -13.43
N GLY A 75 4.22 17.97 -12.73
CA GLY A 75 3.95 17.24 -11.48
C GLY A 75 4.90 17.71 -10.36
N HIS A 76 5.27 16.82 -9.43
CA HIS A 76 6.22 17.12 -8.35
C HIS A 76 7.47 17.84 -8.83
N LEU A 77 7.75 18.96 -8.19
CA LEU A 77 8.94 19.79 -8.40
C LEU A 77 10.13 19.24 -7.60
N MET A 78 9.87 18.53 -6.50
CA MET A 78 10.89 17.95 -5.62
C MET A 78 10.79 16.42 -5.51
N GLU A 79 11.88 15.82 -5.04
CA GLU A 79 12.00 14.41 -4.68
C GLU A 79 12.43 14.28 -3.22
N LEU A 80 11.95 13.24 -2.54
CA LEU A 80 12.38 12.85 -1.20
C LEU A 80 13.35 11.66 -1.30
N ASP A 81 14.59 11.82 -0.83
CA ASP A 81 15.59 10.75 -0.75
C ASP A 81 16.37 10.87 0.56
N PHE A 82 17.13 9.85 0.91
CA PHE A 82 18.05 9.89 2.05
C PHE A 82 19.25 10.80 1.77
N ASP A 83 19.92 11.26 2.83
CA ASP A 83 21.25 11.89 2.70
C ASP A 83 22.22 11.00 1.91
N ASP A 84 23.16 11.62 1.19
CA ASP A 84 24.11 10.92 0.31
C ASP A 84 24.91 9.79 1.00
N ARG A 85 25.11 9.89 2.33
CA ARG A 85 25.75 8.85 3.17
C ARG A 85 24.96 7.54 3.27
N TYR A 86 23.64 7.56 3.09
CA TYR A 86 22.73 6.41 3.14
C TYR A 86 22.22 5.97 1.76
N ARG A 87 22.46 6.79 0.72
CA ARG A 87 21.93 6.57 -0.64
C ARG A 87 22.49 5.32 -1.32
N LYS A 88 23.76 4.98 -1.09
CA LYS A 88 24.38 3.75 -1.60
C LYS A 88 23.89 2.54 -0.79
N TRP A 89 23.51 1.47 -1.46
CA TRP A 89 22.92 0.29 -0.80
C TRP A 89 23.85 -0.35 0.24
N ASN A 90 25.16 -0.37 -0.03
CA ASN A 90 26.18 -0.96 0.83
C ASN A 90 26.84 0.06 1.80
N SER A 91 26.32 1.28 1.95
CA SER A 91 26.95 2.29 2.84
C SER A 91 26.36 2.33 4.26
N CYS A 92 25.25 1.64 4.52
CA CYS A 92 24.66 1.47 5.85
C CYS A 92 23.96 0.10 5.95
N ASP A 93 23.57 -0.28 7.16
CA ASP A 93 22.65 -1.40 7.34
C ASP A 93 21.23 -0.96 6.93
N PRO A 94 20.42 -1.79 6.25
CA PRO A 94 19.04 -1.41 5.92
C PRO A 94 18.15 -1.07 7.14
N VAL A 95 18.51 -1.53 8.36
CA VAL A 95 17.81 -1.14 9.59
C VAL A 95 18.04 0.34 9.96
N ASP A 96 19.16 0.94 9.53
CA ASP A 96 19.51 2.32 9.83
C ASP A 96 18.59 3.31 9.09
N LEU A 97 17.99 2.89 7.97
CA LEU A 97 17.12 3.73 7.14
C LEU A 97 15.82 4.15 7.83
N TYR A 98 15.41 3.45 8.90
CA TYR A 98 14.30 3.89 9.76
C TYR A 98 14.64 5.18 10.54
N HIS A 99 15.92 5.50 10.73
CA HIS A 99 16.40 6.68 11.46
C HIS A 99 17.27 7.63 10.63
N ALA A 100 17.64 7.22 9.41
CA ALA A 100 18.39 8.04 8.48
C ALA A 100 17.69 9.38 8.20
N THR A 101 18.45 10.46 8.09
CA THR A 101 17.94 11.75 7.62
C THR A 101 17.50 11.64 6.16
N VAL A 102 16.33 12.20 5.87
CA VAL A 102 15.78 12.38 4.52
C VAL A 102 15.79 13.86 4.17
N ARG A 103 15.91 14.18 2.89
CA ARG A 103 15.89 15.54 2.35
C ARG A 103 14.93 15.62 1.17
N LYS A 104 14.13 16.69 1.11
CA LYS A 104 13.31 17.05 -0.06
C LYS A 104 14.11 18.04 -0.92
N PHE A 105 14.36 17.75 -2.19
CA PHE A 105 15.23 18.55 -3.06
C PHE A 105 14.70 18.59 -4.51
N VAL A 106 15.05 19.62 -5.27
CA VAL A 106 14.70 19.71 -6.70
C VAL A 106 15.73 18.88 -7.50
N PRO A 107 15.32 17.87 -8.30
CA PRO A 107 16.23 17.09 -9.12
C PRO A 107 16.77 17.89 -10.31
N GLU A 108 17.86 17.42 -10.91
CA GLU A 108 18.67 18.19 -11.88
C GLU A 108 17.89 18.62 -13.13
N ASP A 109 17.00 17.75 -13.62
CA ASP A 109 16.10 18.00 -14.76
C ASP A 109 15.08 19.13 -14.48
N LYS A 110 14.70 19.34 -13.22
CA LYS A 110 13.71 20.34 -12.79
C LYS A 110 14.32 21.67 -12.31
N LEU A 111 15.66 21.78 -12.22
CA LEU A 111 16.34 23.02 -11.82
C LEU A 111 15.99 24.23 -12.69
N ASN A 112 15.72 24.03 -13.99
CA ASN A 112 15.31 25.12 -14.87
C ASN A 112 13.86 25.59 -14.59
N ILE A 113 12.98 24.71 -14.11
CA ILE A 113 11.64 25.08 -13.63
C ILE A 113 11.78 25.89 -12.34
N GLN A 114 12.55 25.39 -11.36
CA GLN A 114 12.84 26.11 -10.11
C GLN A 114 13.38 27.52 -10.38
N ARG A 115 14.41 27.66 -11.23
CA ARG A 115 14.99 28.97 -11.59
C ARG A 115 13.95 29.91 -12.20
N THR A 116 13.06 29.39 -13.04
CA THR A 116 11.97 30.19 -13.64
C THR A 116 11.01 30.68 -12.57
N LEU A 117 10.55 29.79 -11.67
CA LEU A 117 9.68 30.14 -10.54
C LEU A 117 10.32 31.18 -9.62
N GLU A 118 11.61 31.05 -9.31
CA GLU A 118 12.35 32.04 -8.52
C GLU A 118 12.49 33.39 -9.22
N GLU A 119 12.70 33.42 -10.54
CA GLU A 119 12.87 34.65 -11.31
C GLU A 119 11.57 35.46 -11.38
N GLU A 120 10.42 34.80 -11.54
CA GLU A 120 9.14 35.48 -11.57
C GLU A 120 8.62 35.81 -10.15
N ALA A 121 8.85 34.95 -9.15
CA ALA A 121 8.49 35.21 -7.75
C ALA A 121 9.11 36.49 -7.18
N ARG A 122 10.33 36.85 -7.60
CA ARG A 122 10.99 38.12 -7.22
C ARG A 122 10.27 39.38 -7.75
N LYS A 123 9.46 39.26 -8.80
CA LYS A 123 8.75 40.38 -9.46
C LYS A 123 7.28 40.50 -9.05
N CYS A 124 6.74 39.47 -8.41
CA CYS A 124 5.32 39.33 -8.09
C CYS A 124 5.00 39.73 -6.64
N GLN A 125 3.77 40.17 -6.44
CA GLN A 125 3.20 40.43 -5.11
C GLN A 125 2.38 39.24 -4.64
N TRP A 126 1.71 38.53 -5.55
CA TRP A 126 0.86 37.38 -5.26
C TRP A 126 1.39 36.11 -5.95
N LEU A 127 1.11 34.95 -5.34
CA LEU A 127 1.29 33.62 -5.92
C LEU A 127 -0.08 32.89 -5.88
N ILE A 128 -0.61 32.52 -7.04
CA ILE A 128 -1.85 31.72 -7.16
C ILE A 128 -1.49 30.31 -7.64
N LEU A 129 -1.95 29.32 -6.88
CA LEU A 129 -1.69 27.90 -7.11
C LEU A 129 -2.87 27.26 -7.85
N TRP A 130 -2.59 26.75 -9.05
CA TRP A 130 -3.53 26.18 -10.03
C TRP A 130 -3.24 24.69 -10.31
N LEU A 131 -2.84 23.96 -9.27
CA LEU A 131 -2.58 22.53 -9.35
C LEU A 131 -3.89 21.76 -9.28
N ASP A 132 -3.92 20.47 -9.62
CA ASP A 132 -5.14 19.70 -9.45
C ASP A 132 -5.54 19.66 -7.96
N CYS A 133 -6.84 19.53 -7.64
CA CYS A 133 -7.36 19.82 -6.29
C CYS A 133 -7.46 18.59 -5.37
N ASP A 134 -6.58 17.61 -5.59
CA ASP A 134 -6.40 16.44 -4.75
C ASP A 134 -5.27 16.65 -3.71
N ARG A 135 -4.92 15.59 -2.98
CA ARG A 135 -3.85 15.65 -1.96
C ARG A 135 -2.46 15.81 -2.58
N GLU A 136 -2.18 15.16 -3.70
CA GLU A 136 -0.87 15.25 -4.36
C GLU A 136 -0.68 16.66 -4.97
N GLY A 137 -1.67 17.19 -5.69
CA GLY A 137 -1.65 18.56 -6.20
C GLY A 137 -1.45 19.59 -5.09
N GLU A 138 -2.03 19.38 -3.90
CA GLU A 138 -1.76 20.22 -2.73
C GLU A 138 -0.32 20.06 -2.19
N ASN A 139 0.26 18.85 -2.17
CA ASN A 139 1.66 18.65 -1.81
C ASN A 139 2.62 19.38 -2.77
N ILE A 140 2.38 19.25 -4.09
CA ILE A 140 3.14 19.96 -5.12
C ILE A 140 2.94 21.49 -4.97
N ALA A 141 1.76 21.95 -4.54
CA ALA A 141 1.52 23.36 -4.26
C ALA A 141 2.44 23.90 -3.16
N PHE A 142 2.67 23.11 -2.10
CA PHE A 142 3.65 23.45 -1.05
C PHE A 142 5.11 23.36 -1.52
N GLU A 143 5.46 22.47 -2.46
CA GLU A 143 6.79 22.50 -3.09
C GLU A 143 7.04 23.80 -3.88
N VAL A 144 6.02 24.31 -4.58
CA VAL A 144 6.07 25.60 -5.28
C VAL A 144 6.20 26.75 -4.28
N ILE A 145 5.40 26.75 -3.20
CA ILE A 145 5.51 27.73 -2.09
C ILE A 145 6.94 27.75 -1.54
N ASP A 146 7.52 26.58 -1.24
CA ASP A 146 8.86 26.45 -0.68
C ASP A 146 9.96 26.97 -1.63
N VAL A 147 9.75 26.95 -2.95
CA VAL A 147 10.68 27.54 -3.93
C VAL A 147 10.48 29.06 -4.01
N CYS A 148 9.25 29.53 -4.17
CA CYS A 148 8.98 30.96 -4.35
C CYS A 148 9.28 31.79 -3.09
N THR A 149 8.95 31.27 -1.89
CA THR A 149 9.17 31.99 -0.62
C THR A 149 10.63 32.07 -0.19
N LYS A 150 11.51 31.19 -0.69
CA LYS A 150 12.98 31.32 -0.49
C LYS A 150 13.52 32.62 -1.06
N VAL A 151 12.93 33.13 -2.16
CA VAL A 151 13.39 34.35 -2.84
C VAL A 151 12.50 35.56 -2.60
N ASN A 152 11.22 35.36 -2.25
CA ASN A 152 10.30 36.44 -1.87
C ASN A 152 9.34 35.98 -0.75
N ARG A 153 9.66 36.35 0.49
CA ARG A 153 8.85 36.01 1.68
C ARG A 153 7.57 36.85 1.84
N ASN A 154 7.40 37.89 1.02
CA ASN A 154 6.28 38.82 1.11
C ASN A 154 5.15 38.50 0.11
N LEU A 155 5.21 37.34 -0.55
CA LEU A 155 4.16 36.87 -1.45
C LEU A 155 2.87 36.62 -0.68
N ASP A 156 1.76 37.19 -1.14
CA ASP A 156 0.43 36.74 -0.74
C ASP A 156 0.09 35.45 -1.50
N ILE A 157 -0.05 34.34 -0.78
CA ILE A 157 -0.23 33.00 -1.35
C ILE A 157 -1.71 32.66 -1.36
N LYS A 158 -2.21 32.27 -2.53
CA LYS A 158 -3.60 31.90 -2.78
C LYS A 158 -3.68 30.55 -3.49
N ARG A 159 -4.80 29.86 -3.29
CA ARG A 159 -5.12 28.58 -3.91
C ARG A 159 -6.41 28.72 -4.72
N ALA A 160 -6.36 28.33 -5.99
CA ALA A 160 -7.52 28.22 -6.86
C ALA A 160 -8.08 26.79 -6.75
N HIS A 161 -9.38 26.65 -6.42
CA HIS A 161 -10.08 25.36 -6.39
C HIS A 161 -10.94 25.19 -7.63
N PHE A 162 -10.77 24.09 -8.37
CA PHE A 162 -11.53 23.78 -9.57
C PHE A 162 -11.66 22.26 -9.74
N SER A 163 -12.76 21.83 -10.35
CA SER A 163 -13.04 20.41 -10.64
C SER A 163 -13.22 20.11 -12.14
N ALA A 164 -13.03 21.12 -13.00
CA ALA A 164 -13.15 21.03 -14.46
C ALA A 164 -12.43 22.21 -15.12
N LEU A 165 -11.74 21.96 -16.24
CA LEU A 165 -11.06 22.99 -17.03
C LEU A 165 -12.02 23.65 -18.03
N ILE A 166 -13.04 24.33 -17.50
CA ILE A 166 -14.10 25.00 -18.27
C ILE A 166 -14.31 26.45 -17.81
N GLU A 167 -14.78 27.31 -18.71
CA GLU A 167 -14.88 28.76 -18.50
C GLU A 167 -15.59 29.15 -17.20
N ARG A 168 -16.75 28.53 -16.90
CA ARG A 168 -17.50 28.79 -15.66
C ARG A 168 -16.69 28.48 -14.40
N ALA A 169 -16.04 27.32 -14.36
CA ALA A 169 -15.35 26.82 -13.18
C ALA A 169 -14.06 27.62 -12.90
N ILE A 170 -13.29 27.92 -13.94
CA ILE A 170 -12.05 28.69 -13.84
C ILE A 170 -12.32 30.15 -13.46
N LYS A 171 -13.38 30.77 -14.00
CA LYS A 171 -13.80 32.13 -13.62
C LYS A 171 -14.32 32.21 -12.20
N ASP A 172 -15.09 31.22 -11.74
CA ASP A 172 -15.50 31.17 -10.34
C ASP A 172 -14.27 31.00 -9.42
N SER A 173 -13.41 30.04 -9.74
CA SER A 173 -12.18 29.73 -8.98
C SER A 173 -11.29 30.96 -8.76
N VAL A 174 -10.99 31.75 -9.80
CA VAL A 174 -10.15 32.95 -9.66
C VAL A 174 -10.83 34.06 -8.85
N GLN A 175 -12.17 34.09 -8.79
CA GLN A 175 -12.91 35.03 -7.95
C GLN A 175 -13.18 34.47 -6.54
N ASN A 176 -12.92 33.18 -6.28
CA ASN A 176 -13.15 32.49 -5.01
C ASN A 176 -11.88 31.82 -4.45
N LEU A 177 -10.74 32.48 -4.62
CA LEU A 177 -9.44 32.04 -4.09
C LEU A 177 -9.45 31.83 -2.57
N VAL A 178 -8.86 30.72 -2.13
CA VAL A 178 -8.72 30.31 -0.72
C VAL A 178 -7.24 30.24 -0.30
N MET A 179 -6.96 29.81 0.93
CA MET A 179 -5.61 29.49 1.39
C MET A 179 -5.27 28.02 1.06
N PRO A 180 -4.01 27.69 0.72
CA PRO A 180 -3.58 26.31 0.51
C PRO A 180 -3.65 25.49 1.81
N ASN A 181 -4.05 24.22 1.69
CA ASN A 181 -4.32 23.33 2.82
C ASN A 181 -3.08 22.51 3.21
N LYS A 182 -2.36 22.96 4.24
CA LYS A 182 -1.15 22.27 4.73
C LYS A 182 -1.42 20.86 5.24
N LEU A 183 -2.62 20.55 5.74
CA LEU A 183 -2.94 19.21 6.27
C LEU A 183 -2.96 18.14 5.17
N PHE A 184 -3.44 18.48 3.97
CA PHE A 184 -3.41 17.58 2.81
C PHE A 184 -1.97 17.33 2.37
N ALA A 185 -1.17 18.39 2.24
CA ALA A 185 0.25 18.27 1.91
C ALA A 185 1.05 17.48 2.95
N ASP A 186 0.75 17.64 4.25
CA ASP A 186 1.39 16.89 5.32
C ASP A 186 1.01 15.39 5.32
N ALA A 187 -0.22 15.04 4.96
CA ALA A 187 -0.63 13.64 4.79
C ALA A 187 0.16 12.95 3.66
N VAL A 188 0.39 13.65 2.54
CA VAL A 188 1.23 13.16 1.44
C VAL A 188 2.70 13.05 1.86
N ASP A 189 3.27 14.07 2.51
CA ASP A 189 4.66 14.00 2.98
C ASP A 189 4.88 12.83 3.96
N VAL A 190 3.90 12.54 4.84
CA VAL A 190 3.91 11.35 5.71
C VAL A 190 3.93 10.07 4.88
N ARG A 191 3.00 9.93 3.92
CA ARG A 191 2.90 8.77 3.03
C ARG A 191 4.20 8.54 2.27
N GLN A 192 4.75 9.58 1.64
CA GLN A 192 6.00 9.53 0.89
C GLN A 192 7.18 9.09 1.77
N GLU A 193 7.29 9.59 3.01
CA GLU A 193 8.38 9.24 3.92
C GLU A 193 8.25 7.81 4.47
N ILE A 194 7.02 7.36 4.79
CA ILE A 194 6.70 5.98 5.18
C ILE A 194 7.06 5.00 4.03
N ASP A 195 6.57 5.28 2.82
CA ASP A 195 6.79 4.46 1.63
C ASP A 195 8.29 4.38 1.28
N LEU A 196 9.03 5.51 1.36
CA LEU A 196 10.48 5.55 1.15
C LEU A 196 11.24 4.70 2.17
N ARG A 197 10.98 4.91 3.47
CA ARG A 197 11.73 4.24 4.55
C ARG A 197 11.50 2.74 4.57
N ILE A 198 10.23 2.31 4.62
CA ILE A 198 9.89 0.89 4.66
C ILE A 198 10.30 0.23 3.34
N GLY A 199 9.96 0.86 2.20
CA GLY A 199 10.25 0.33 0.88
C GLY A 199 11.75 0.12 0.67
N ALA A 200 12.59 1.12 0.99
CA ALA A 200 14.04 0.99 0.88
C ALA A 200 14.62 -0.05 1.85
N SER A 201 14.17 -0.10 3.12
CA SER A 201 14.66 -1.08 4.10
C SER A 201 14.42 -2.52 3.66
N PHE A 202 13.16 -2.87 3.36
CA PHE A 202 12.82 -4.24 2.94
C PHE A 202 13.36 -4.58 1.56
N THR A 203 13.30 -3.65 0.57
CA THR A 203 13.87 -3.88 -0.77
C THR A 203 15.36 -4.20 -0.72
N ARG A 204 16.15 -3.39 0.00
CA ARG A 204 17.60 -3.62 0.14
C ARG A 204 17.87 -4.94 0.84
N PHE A 205 17.19 -5.20 1.96
CA PHE A 205 17.32 -6.46 2.70
C PHE A 205 17.06 -7.69 1.83
N GLN A 206 15.86 -7.82 1.25
CA GLN A 206 15.48 -9.04 0.53
C GLN A 206 16.26 -9.18 -0.80
N THR A 207 16.55 -8.08 -1.49
CA THR A 207 17.38 -8.12 -2.70
C THR A 207 18.80 -8.59 -2.36
N MET A 208 19.48 -7.96 -1.39
CA MET A 208 20.86 -8.31 -1.03
C MET A 208 20.98 -9.72 -0.43
N LEU A 209 19.92 -10.20 0.24
CA LEU A 209 19.84 -11.54 0.80
C LEU A 209 19.68 -12.62 -0.28
N LEU A 210 18.83 -12.39 -1.28
CA LEU A 210 18.37 -13.43 -2.20
C LEU A 210 19.01 -13.38 -3.60
N SER A 211 19.41 -12.20 -4.10
CA SER A 211 19.84 -12.02 -5.50
C SER A 211 21.10 -12.78 -5.90
N ASN A 212 21.96 -13.11 -4.93
CA ASN A 212 23.17 -13.91 -5.13
C ASN A 212 23.00 -15.38 -4.71
N ALA A 213 21.85 -15.72 -4.12
CA ALA A 213 21.63 -16.99 -3.44
C ALA A 213 20.83 -18.00 -4.28
N PHE A 214 20.06 -17.51 -5.25
CA PHE A 214 19.25 -18.32 -6.17
C PHE A 214 19.52 -17.93 -7.63
N VAL A 215 19.27 -18.87 -8.55
CA VAL A 215 19.14 -18.56 -9.97
C VAL A 215 17.73 -18.02 -10.17
N LEU A 216 17.62 -16.70 -10.33
CA LEU A 216 16.35 -16.02 -10.58
C LEU A 216 16.34 -15.62 -12.06
N ASP A 217 15.39 -16.16 -12.81
CA ASP A 217 15.46 -16.15 -14.28
C ASP A 217 15.46 -14.75 -14.88
N ALA A 218 16.38 -14.55 -15.83
CA ALA A 218 16.58 -13.27 -16.52
C ALA A 218 15.42 -12.89 -17.46
N SER A 219 14.46 -13.78 -17.69
CA SER A 219 13.19 -13.49 -18.38
C SER A 219 12.37 -12.40 -17.69
N THR A 220 12.59 -12.19 -16.39
CA THR A 220 11.99 -11.10 -15.60
C THR A 220 12.62 -9.72 -15.84
N ASN A 221 13.63 -9.60 -16.72
CA ASN A 221 14.51 -8.43 -16.75
C ASN A 221 15.06 -8.13 -18.17
N THR A 222 14.25 -7.48 -19.01
CA THR A 222 14.58 -7.11 -20.40
C THR A 222 15.78 -6.16 -20.58
N ASP A 223 16.27 -5.56 -19.49
CA ASP A 223 17.16 -4.40 -19.51
C ASP A 223 18.59 -4.67 -19.00
N GLY A 224 18.93 -5.93 -18.70
CA GLY A 224 20.28 -6.34 -18.26
C GLY A 224 20.75 -5.75 -16.91
N ARG A 225 19.83 -5.17 -16.13
CA ARG A 225 20.13 -4.58 -14.81
C ARG A 225 20.10 -5.68 -13.73
N ASN A 226 20.84 -5.47 -12.63
CA ASN A 226 20.72 -6.37 -11.46
C ASN A 226 19.25 -6.49 -11.03
N LEU A 227 18.79 -7.73 -10.79
CA LEU A 227 17.43 -7.99 -10.33
C LEU A 227 17.17 -7.29 -8.99
N VAL A 228 16.14 -6.45 -8.95
CA VAL A 228 15.71 -5.72 -7.74
C VAL A 228 14.41 -6.33 -7.23
N LEU A 229 14.47 -6.94 -6.06
CA LEU A 229 13.31 -7.46 -5.35
C LEU A 229 12.70 -6.34 -4.52
N SER A 230 11.82 -5.53 -5.12
CA SER A 230 11.11 -4.43 -4.46
C SER A 230 10.12 -4.90 -3.38
N TYR A 231 10.07 -4.19 -2.27
CA TYR A 231 8.99 -4.25 -1.30
C TYR A 231 8.29 -2.89 -1.24
N GLY A 232 6.96 -2.88 -1.13
CA GLY A 232 6.16 -1.67 -0.93
C GLY A 232 5.02 -1.94 0.05
N PRO A 233 4.73 -1.04 1.02
CA PRO A 233 3.73 -1.28 2.07
C PRO A 233 2.32 -1.59 1.56
N CYS A 234 1.91 -1.04 0.41
CA CYS A 234 0.64 -1.40 -0.26
C CYS A 234 0.82 -2.43 -1.40
N GLN A 235 2.00 -2.46 -2.04
CA GLN A 235 2.30 -3.44 -3.09
C GLN A 235 2.23 -4.88 -2.54
N PHE A 236 2.85 -5.14 -1.39
CA PHE A 236 2.93 -6.48 -0.81
C PHE A 236 1.56 -7.07 -0.40
N PRO A 237 0.64 -6.33 0.27
CA PRO A 237 -0.70 -6.85 0.50
C PRO A 237 -1.58 -6.93 -0.75
N THR A 238 -1.31 -6.12 -1.79
CA THR A 238 -2.00 -6.28 -3.09
C THR A 238 -1.59 -7.59 -3.77
N LEU A 239 -0.30 -7.97 -3.70
CA LEU A 239 0.17 -9.30 -4.11
C LEU A 239 -0.47 -10.40 -3.25
N GLY A 240 -0.62 -10.15 -1.95
CA GLY A 240 -1.27 -11.02 -0.99
C GLY A 240 -2.65 -11.51 -1.45
N PHE A 241 -3.52 -10.62 -1.98
CA PHE A 241 -4.82 -11.04 -2.52
C PHE A 241 -4.72 -11.98 -3.73
N VAL A 242 -3.76 -11.75 -4.61
CA VAL A 242 -3.54 -12.59 -5.81
C VAL A 242 -3.02 -13.96 -5.42
N VAL A 243 -2.04 -14.01 -4.50
CA VAL A 243 -1.47 -15.27 -3.98
C VAL A 243 -2.49 -16.05 -3.16
N GLU A 244 -3.27 -15.39 -2.30
CA GLU A 244 -4.34 -16.03 -1.53
C GLU A 244 -5.40 -16.67 -2.43
N ARG A 245 -5.92 -15.95 -3.44
CA ARG A 245 -6.88 -16.55 -4.37
C ARG A 245 -6.27 -17.71 -5.15
N TYR A 246 -5.00 -17.63 -5.50
CA TYR A 246 -4.31 -18.72 -6.18
C TYR A 246 -4.24 -19.96 -5.28
N TRP A 247 -3.79 -19.82 -4.03
CA TRP A 247 -3.75 -20.92 -3.06
C TRP A 247 -5.13 -21.45 -2.65
N GLU A 248 -6.15 -20.59 -2.52
CA GLU A 248 -7.56 -20.99 -2.33
C GLU A 248 -8.04 -21.93 -3.45
N ARG A 249 -7.55 -21.71 -4.68
CA ARG A 249 -7.89 -22.51 -5.86
C ARG A 249 -7.06 -23.80 -5.95
N GLU A 250 -5.76 -23.75 -5.69
CA GLU A 250 -4.89 -24.94 -5.74
C GLU A 250 -5.17 -25.91 -4.58
N ALA A 251 -5.62 -25.41 -3.42
CA ALA A 251 -6.01 -26.22 -2.27
C ALA A 251 -7.47 -26.72 -2.32
N HIS A 252 -8.21 -26.46 -3.40
CA HIS A 252 -9.59 -26.91 -3.57
C HIS A 252 -9.63 -28.39 -3.96
N GLU A 253 -10.04 -29.24 -3.03
CA GLU A 253 -10.38 -30.64 -3.32
C GLU A 253 -11.82 -30.69 -3.88
N PRO A 254 -12.06 -31.17 -5.12
CA PRO A 254 -13.40 -31.24 -5.68
C PRO A 254 -14.25 -32.30 -4.97
N GLU A 255 -15.35 -31.86 -4.38
CA GLU A 255 -16.38 -32.72 -3.77
C GLU A 255 -17.57 -32.92 -4.74
N ASP A 256 -17.97 -34.17 -4.95
CA ASP A 256 -19.19 -34.55 -5.69
C ASP A 256 -20.44 -34.19 -4.87
N PHE A 257 -21.46 -33.70 -5.56
CA PHE A 257 -22.77 -33.41 -4.98
C PHE A 257 -23.91 -33.85 -5.90
N TRP A 258 -25.09 -34.03 -5.33
CA TRP A 258 -26.30 -34.41 -6.05
C TRP A 258 -27.44 -33.43 -5.76
N THR A 259 -28.19 -33.07 -6.79
CA THR A 259 -29.36 -32.20 -6.71
C THR A 259 -30.53 -32.81 -7.45
N ILE A 260 -31.74 -32.60 -6.96
CA ILE A 260 -32.96 -33.03 -7.64
C ILE A 260 -33.47 -31.85 -8.47
N ASN A 261 -33.64 -32.04 -9.77
CA ASN A 261 -34.16 -31.01 -10.66
C ASN A 261 -35.52 -31.44 -11.23
N CYS A 262 -36.51 -30.55 -11.12
CA CYS A 262 -37.86 -30.75 -11.64
C CYS A 262 -38.10 -29.76 -12.80
N THR A 263 -38.58 -30.24 -13.95
CA THR A 263 -39.08 -29.36 -15.02
C THR A 263 -40.54 -29.63 -15.33
N HIS A 264 -41.28 -28.59 -15.69
CA HIS A 264 -42.65 -28.68 -16.15
C HIS A 264 -42.83 -27.86 -17.42
N ARG A 265 -43.19 -28.54 -18.51
CA ARG A 265 -43.55 -27.96 -19.81
C ARG A 265 -45.07 -27.93 -19.95
N SER A 266 -45.56 -26.77 -20.33
CA SER A 266 -46.96 -26.48 -20.66
C SER A 266 -47.02 -25.73 -22.01
N GLU A 267 -48.22 -25.39 -22.47
CA GLU A 267 -48.40 -24.54 -23.65
C GLU A 267 -47.82 -23.13 -23.47
N GLU A 268 -47.79 -22.61 -22.23
CA GLU A 268 -47.24 -21.27 -21.91
C GLU A 268 -45.71 -21.24 -21.83
N GLY A 269 -45.04 -22.40 -21.84
CA GLY A 269 -43.58 -22.49 -21.76
C GLY A 269 -43.10 -23.61 -20.83
N THR A 270 -41.82 -23.53 -20.41
CA THR A 270 -41.19 -24.51 -19.52
C THR A 270 -40.63 -23.80 -18.28
N ALA A 271 -40.99 -24.27 -17.10
CA ALA A 271 -40.37 -23.88 -15.84
C ALA A 271 -39.38 -24.94 -15.36
N THR A 272 -38.23 -24.50 -14.85
CA THR A 272 -37.31 -25.32 -14.06
C THR A 272 -37.47 -24.94 -12.59
N PHE A 273 -37.71 -25.94 -11.75
CA PHE A 273 -37.85 -25.82 -10.31
C PHE A 273 -36.60 -26.39 -9.63
N ASN A 274 -35.85 -25.51 -8.97
CA ASN A 274 -34.64 -25.86 -8.24
C ASN A 274 -34.99 -26.34 -6.83
N TRP A 275 -34.42 -27.47 -6.40
CA TRP A 275 -34.62 -28.01 -5.06
C TRP A 275 -34.14 -27.05 -3.96
N MET A 276 -35.00 -26.79 -2.98
CA MET A 276 -34.73 -25.79 -1.93
C MET A 276 -33.68 -26.22 -0.91
N ARG A 277 -33.25 -27.49 -0.92
CA ARG A 277 -32.04 -27.94 -0.21
C ARG A 277 -30.74 -27.58 -0.94
N ASN A 278 -30.82 -27.10 -2.18
CA ASN A 278 -29.74 -26.92 -3.14
C ASN A 278 -29.14 -28.26 -3.60
N HIS A 279 -28.34 -28.91 -2.77
CA HIS A 279 -27.67 -30.17 -3.07
C HIS A 279 -27.26 -30.91 -1.79
N LEU A 280 -26.95 -32.20 -1.91
CA LEU A 280 -26.36 -33.04 -0.86
C LEU A 280 -25.03 -33.63 -1.34
N PHE A 281 -24.08 -33.83 -0.42
CA PHE A 281 -22.77 -34.46 -0.65
C PHE A 281 -22.78 -35.98 -0.39
N ASP A 282 -23.94 -36.57 -0.15
CA ASP A 282 -24.10 -38.02 0.06
C ASP A 282 -25.10 -38.57 -0.95
N TYR A 283 -24.63 -39.47 -1.81
CA TYR A 283 -25.42 -40.06 -2.88
C TYR A 283 -26.60 -40.88 -2.35
N ALA A 284 -26.41 -41.65 -1.27
CA ALA A 284 -27.47 -42.50 -0.73
C ALA A 284 -28.62 -41.67 -0.14
N CYS A 285 -28.30 -40.58 0.58
CA CYS A 285 -29.29 -39.64 1.08
C CYS A 285 -30.04 -38.94 -0.07
N ALA A 286 -29.33 -38.51 -1.12
CA ALA A 286 -29.95 -37.87 -2.28
C ALA A 286 -30.82 -38.85 -3.09
N LEU A 287 -30.37 -40.09 -3.24
CA LEU A 287 -31.10 -41.17 -3.93
C LEU A 287 -32.39 -41.54 -3.19
N VAL A 288 -32.34 -41.77 -1.88
CA VAL A 288 -33.56 -42.08 -1.09
C VAL A 288 -34.60 -40.97 -1.20
N ILE A 289 -34.18 -39.71 -1.15
CA ILE A 289 -35.10 -38.58 -1.31
C ILE A 289 -35.65 -38.49 -2.75
N TYR A 290 -34.81 -38.77 -3.75
CA TYR A 290 -35.23 -38.83 -5.15
C TYR A 290 -36.22 -39.97 -5.42
N GLU A 291 -35.99 -41.17 -4.86
CA GLU A 291 -36.90 -42.32 -4.97
C GLU A 291 -38.29 -41.97 -4.40
N LEU A 292 -38.37 -41.33 -3.22
CA LEU A 292 -39.64 -40.81 -2.67
C LEU A 292 -40.35 -39.85 -3.64
N CYS A 293 -39.58 -38.96 -4.31
CA CYS A 293 -40.14 -38.03 -5.29
C CYS A 293 -40.53 -38.70 -6.62
N VAL A 294 -40.01 -39.90 -6.93
CA VAL A 294 -40.37 -40.70 -8.11
C VAL A 294 -41.60 -41.58 -7.82
N ASP A 295 -41.73 -42.09 -6.60
CA ASP A 295 -42.89 -42.86 -6.14
C ASP A 295 -44.15 -41.98 -5.99
N GLU A 296 -43.99 -40.75 -5.48
CA GLU A 296 -45.07 -39.75 -5.37
C GLU A 296 -44.78 -38.46 -6.18
N PRO A 297 -44.74 -38.52 -7.53
CA PRO A 297 -44.25 -37.43 -8.37
C PRO A 297 -45.25 -36.27 -8.54
N THR A 298 -46.35 -36.23 -7.79
CA THR A 298 -47.38 -35.20 -7.93
C THR A 298 -46.91 -33.88 -7.35
N ALA A 299 -46.51 -32.94 -8.21
CA ALA A 299 -46.13 -31.61 -7.77
C ALA A 299 -47.38 -30.80 -7.40
N THR A 300 -47.46 -30.38 -6.13
CA THR A 300 -48.52 -29.49 -5.62
C THR A 300 -47.97 -28.10 -5.41
N VAL A 301 -48.57 -27.08 -6.03
CA VAL A 301 -48.20 -25.67 -5.84
C VAL A 301 -48.58 -25.22 -4.44
N THR A 302 -47.60 -24.92 -3.60
CA THR A 302 -47.79 -24.53 -2.19
C THR A 302 -47.70 -23.03 -1.95
N ASP A 303 -47.14 -22.27 -2.89
CA ASP A 303 -46.97 -20.82 -2.75
C ASP A 303 -46.81 -20.18 -4.14
N VAL A 304 -47.47 -19.04 -4.37
CA VAL A 304 -47.31 -18.22 -5.57
C VAL A 304 -47.22 -16.77 -5.11
N ARG A 305 -46.06 -16.14 -5.29
CA ARG A 305 -45.81 -14.76 -4.88
C ARG A 305 -45.50 -13.90 -6.09
N HIS A 306 -46.26 -12.82 -6.24
CA HIS A 306 -45.96 -11.76 -7.19
C HIS A 306 -45.35 -10.58 -6.44
N GLN A 307 -44.20 -10.09 -6.90
CA GLN A 307 -43.52 -8.95 -6.31
C GLN A 307 -43.02 -8.00 -7.40
N GLU A 308 -43.31 -6.70 -7.27
CA GLU A 308 -42.60 -5.70 -8.06
C GLU A 308 -41.15 -5.60 -7.56
N LYS A 309 -40.22 -5.74 -8.49
CA LYS A 309 -38.78 -5.68 -8.25
C LYS A 309 -38.20 -4.50 -9.03
N LEU A 310 -37.38 -3.72 -8.34
CA LEU A 310 -36.68 -2.58 -8.91
C LEU A 310 -35.22 -2.95 -9.13
N LYS A 311 -34.69 -2.68 -10.32
CA LYS A 311 -33.25 -2.61 -10.55
C LYS A 311 -32.86 -1.14 -10.58
N TYR A 312 -32.14 -0.70 -9.57
CA TYR A 312 -31.72 0.69 -9.45
C TYR A 312 -30.58 1.03 -10.42
N PRO A 313 -30.51 2.28 -10.92
CA PRO A 313 -29.34 2.76 -11.63
C PRO A 313 -28.12 2.82 -10.70
N PRO A 314 -26.89 2.90 -11.24
CA PRO A 314 -25.71 3.07 -10.42
C PRO A 314 -25.72 4.39 -9.62
N TYR A 315 -24.95 4.43 -8.53
CA TYR A 315 -24.58 5.68 -7.86
C TYR A 315 -23.65 6.51 -8.76
N PRO A 316 -23.62 7.85 -8.60
CA PRO A 316 -22.65 8.72 -9.28
C PRO A 316 -21.22 8.19 -9.25
N LEU A 317 -20.52 8.40 -10.37
CA LEU A 317 -19.28 7.71 -10.68
C LEU A 317 -18.09 8.23 -9.85
N SER A 318 -17.52 7.40 -8.98
CA SER A 318 -16.22 7.64 -8.35
C SER A 318 -15.07 7.03 -9.17
N THR A 319 -13.81 7.33 -8.83
CA THR A 319 -12.63 6.76 -9.51
C THR A 319 -12.65 5.24 -9.53
N ILE A 320 -12.90 4.62 -8.38
CA ILE A 320 -12.86 3.17 -8.21
C ILE A 320 -13.98 2.51 -9.05
N GLU A 321 -15.17 3.11 -9.12
CA GLU A 321 -16.24 2.59 -9.99
C GLU A 321 -15.94 2.81 -11.48
N LEU A 322 -15.26 3.90 -11.87
CA LEU A 322 -14.77 4.08 -13.24
C LEU A 322 -13.77 2.98 -13.62
N GLU A 323 -12.75 2.74 -12.79
CA GLU A 323 -11.73 1.70 -13.03
C GLU A 323 -12.37 0.30 -13.10
N LYS A 324 -13.22 -0.07 -12.13
CA LYS A 324 -13.95 -1.35 -12.13
C LYS A 324 -14.84 -1.52 -13.37
N ARG A 325 -15.55 -0.48 -13.81
CA ARG A 325 -16.46 -0.53 -14.97
C ARG A 325 -15.71 -0.53 -16.29
N ALA A 326 -14.65 0.24 -16.44
CA ALA A 326 -13.78 0.20 -17.62
C ALA A 326 -13.09 -1.16 -17.77
N SER A 327 -12.67 -1.78 -16.66
CA SER A 327 -12.14 -3.15 -16.67
C SER A 327 -13.17 -4.18 -17.13
N ARG A 328 -14.39 -4.15 -16.56
CA ARG A 328 -15.47 -5.11 -16.90
C ARG A 328 -16.01 -4.94 -18.33
N TYR A 329 -16.23 -3.70 -18.77
CA TYR A 329 -17.01 -3.41 -19.97
C TYR A 329 -16.19 -2.94 -21.17
N LEU A 330 -15.02 -2.33 -20.93
CA LEU A 330 -14.14 -1.81 -21.98
C LEU A 330 -12.87 -2.65 -22.14
N HIS A 331 -12.64 -3.60 -21.23
CA HIS A 331 -11.43 -4.43 -21.11
C HIS A 331 -10.13 -3.61 -20.99
N MET A 332 -10.23 -2.45 -20.35
CA MET A 332 -9.11 -1.54 -20.11
C MET A 332 -8.50 -1.81 -18.73
N SER A 333 -7.18 -1.65 -18.58
CA SER A 333 -6.55 -1.64 -17.25
C SER A 333 -6.92 -0.36 -16.50
N ALA A 334 -6.82 -0.39 -15.17
CA ALA A 334 -7.08 0.76 -14.31
C ALA A 334 -6.12 1.92 -14.66
N GLU A 335 -4.82 1.64 -14.85
CA GLU A 335 -3.83 2.66 -15.24
C GLU A 335 -4.15 3.31 -16.60
N HIS A 336 -4.51 2.52 -17.62
CA HIS A 336 -4.84 3.06 -18.93
C HIS A 336 -6.17 3.84 -18.88
N THR A 337 -7.13 3.38 -18.07
CA THR A 337 -8.40 4.08 -17.84
C THR A 337 -8.15 5.45 -17.21
N MET A 338 -7.32 5.51 -16.16
CA MET A 338 -7.01 6.77 -15.49
C MET A 338 -6.22 7.73 -16.37
N LYS A 339 -5.27 7.23 -17.17
CA LYS A 339 -4.59 8.04 -18.18
C LYS A 339 -5.57 8.68 -19.17
N VAL A 340 -6.48 7.89 -19.76
CA VAL A 340 -7.48 8.39 -20.73
C VAL A 340 -8.48 9.34 -20.08
N ALA A 341 -8.89 9.07 -18.84
CA ALA A 341 -9.77 9.97 -18.08
C ALA A 341 -9.06 11.30 -17.76
N GLU A 342 -7.78 11.26 -17.42
CA GLU A 342 -6.96 12.45 -17.16
C GLU A 342 -6.74 13.27 -18.44
N ASP A 343 -6.55 12.64 -19.61
CA ASP A 343 -6.52 13.31 -20.92
C ASP A 343 -7.88 14.01 -21.23
N LEU A 344 -9.01 13.32 -21.01
CA LEU A 344 -10.35 13.89 -21.20
C LEU A 344 -10.66 15.06 -20.26
N TYR A 345 -10.20 15.00 -19.01
CA TYR A 345 -10.28 16.10 -18.04
C TYR A 345 -9.40 17.29 -18.46
N ASN A 346 -8.16 17.03 -18.90
CA ASN A 346 -7.24 18.06 -19.38
C ASN A 346 -7.79 18.83 -20.61
N TRP A 347 -8.69 18.22 -21.39
CA TRP A 347 -9.40 18.85 -22.51
C TRP A 347 -10.82 19.36 -22.16
N GLY A 348 -11.21 19.29 -20.88
CA GLY A 348 -12.44 19.86 -20.33
C GLY A 348 -13.73 19.09 -20.65
N PHE A 349 -13.65 17.81 -21.02
CA PHE A 349 -14.82 16.98 -21.38
C PHE A 349 -15.46 16.26 -20.20
N ILE A 350 -14.66 15.90 -19.19
CA ILE A 350 -15.14 15.33 -17.94
C ILE A 350 -14.61 16.13 -16.74
N SER A 351 -15.28 16.01 -15.60
CA SER A 351 -14.76 16.51 -14.33
C SER A 351 -13.55 15.70 -13.87
N TYR A 352 -12.84 16.25 -12.89
CA TYR A 352 -11.61 15.66 -12.36
C TYR A 352 -11.78 14.17 -11.97
N PRO A 353 -10.95 13.26 -12.49
CA PRO A 353 -11.22 11.82 -12.41
C PRO A 353 -10.67 11.13 -11.16
N ARG A 354 -9.94 11.83 -10.29
CA ARG A 354 -9.42 11.31 -9.01
C ARG A 354 -10.28 11.83 -7.85
N THR A 355 -11.42 11.19 -7.63
CA THR A 355 -12.40 11.54 -6.59
C THR A 355 -12.98 10.28 -5.92
N GLU A 356 -13.15 10.34 -4.60
CA GLU A 356 -13.88 9.32 -3.84
C GLU A 356 -15.40 9.64 -3.77
N THR A 357 -15.84 10.80 -4.28
CA THR A 357 -17.21 11.28 -4.15
C THR A 357 -18.20 10.54 -5.07
N ASP A 358 -19.25 9.97 -4.49
CA ASP A 358 -20.31 9.22 -5.18
C ASP A 358 -21.71 9.87 -5.02
N ARG A 359 -21.72 11.19 -4.85
CA ARG A 359 -22.92 12.03 -4.69
C ARG A 359 -22.76 13.43 -5.28
N PHE A 360 -23.77 13.92 -6.00
CA PHE A 360 -23.79 15.33 -6.43
C PHE A 360 -24.25 16.26 -5.30
N SER A 361 -23.79 17.52 -5.33
CA SER A 361 -24.31 18.55 -4.41
C SER A 361 -25.71 18.98 -4.82
N LEU A 362 -26.51 19.48 -3.87
CA LEU A 362 -27.85 20.03 -4.14
C LEU A 362 -27.82 21.29 -5.02
N GLU A 363 -26.66 21.93 -5.14
CA GLU A 363 -26.41 23.13 -5.96
C GLU A 363 -26.01 22.78 -7.41
N THR A 364 -25.75 21.51 -7.71
CA THR A 364 -25.36 21.08 -9.05
C THR A 364 -26.56 21.09 -9.99
N ASP A 365 -26.54 21.93 -11.03
CA ASP A 365 -27.55 21.91 -12.09
C ASP A 365 -27.34 20.71 -13.04
N LEU A 366 -27.87 19.56 -12.60
CA LEU A 366 -27.87 18.33 -13.38
C LEU A 366 -28.71 18.45 -14.66
N ARG A 367 -29.73 19.32 -14.71
CA ARG A 367 -30.60 19.46 -15.89
C ARG A 367 -29.87 20.17 -17.02
N ALA A 368 -29.12 21.23 -16.71
CA ALA A 368 -28.24 21.87 -17.69
C ALA A 368 -27.23 20.88 -18.30
N MET A 369 -26.60 20.04 -17.45
CA MET A 369 -25.66 19.00 -17.91
C MET A 369 -26.32 17.97 -18.85
N VAL A 370 -27.55 17.52 -18.57
CA VAL A 370 -28.30 16.63 -19.48
C VAL A 370 -28.70 17.36 -20.77
N SER A 371 -29.03 18.66 -20.69
CA SER A 371 -29.42 19.45 -21.85
C SER A 371 -28.30 19.55 -22.89
N GLU A 372 -27.05 19.63 -22.47
CA GLU A 372 -25.89 19.60 -23.37
C GLU A 372 -25.78 18.28 -24.16
N GLN A 373 -26.31 17.17 -23.64
CA GLN A 373 -26.18 15.84 -24.26
C GLN A 373 -27.27 15.52 -25.30
N GLN A 374 -28.27 16.39 -25.48
CA GLN A 374 -29.41 16.16 -26.38
C GLN A 374 -29.02 16.02 -27.87
N GLY A 375 -27.86 16.54 -28.26
CA GLY A 375 -27.36 16.50 -29.64
C GLY A 375 -26.61 15.22 -30.05
N HIS A 376 -26.39 14.27 -29.14
CA HIS A 376 -25.63 13.06 -29.45
C HIS A 376 -26.47 11.99 -30.17
N GLU A 377 -25.98 11.43 -31.26
CA GLU A 377 -26.70 10.44 -32.09
C GLU A 377 -27.17 9.19 -31.30
N ARG A 378 -26.35 8.67 -30.37
CA ARG A 378 -26.61 7.39 -29.67
C ARG A 378 -27.36 7.50 -28.33
N TRP A 379 -27.59 8.71 -27.82
CA TRP A 379 -28.26 8.91 -26.51
C TRP A 379 -29.01 10.24 -26.36
N GLY A 380 -28.94 11.15 -27.33
CA GLY A 380 -29.58 12.45 -27.29
C GLY A 380 -31.11 12.38 -27.18
N SER A 381 -31.74 11.41 -27.85
CA SER A 381 -33.17 11.11 -27.69
C SER A 381 -33.55 10.71 -26.26
N TYR A 382 -32.67 9.98 -25.56
CA TYR A 382 -32.86 9.66 -24.14
C TYR A 382 -32.65 10.87 -23.25
N ALA A 383 -31.66 11.73 -23.55
CA ALA A 383 -31.42 12.98 -22.83
C ALA A 383 -32.57 13.99 -23.01
N GLN A 384 -33.21 14.02 -24.17
CA GLN A 384 -34.45 14.77 -24.41
C GLN A 384 -35.58 14.20 -23.54
N ARG A 385 -35.79 12.88 -23.56
CA ARG A 385 -36.82 12.19 -22.75
C ARG A 385 -36.60 12.35 -21.24
N LEU A 386 -35.36 12.48 -20.78
CA LEU A 386 -35.03 12.80 -19.37
C LEU A 386 -35.50 14.21 -18.96
N LEU A 387 -35.51 15.16 -19.88
CA LEU A 387 -35.86 16.56 -19.58
C LEU A 387 -37.34 16.88 -19.83
N ASP A 388 -38.04 16.01 -20.56
CA ASP A 388 -39.49 16.05 -20.74
C ASP A 388 -40.22 15.69 -19.42
N PRO A 389 -41.01 16.62 -18.83
CA PRO A 389 -41.80 16.33 -17.63
C PRO A 389 -42.91 15.30 -17.86
N GLU A 390 -43.46 15.19 -19.07
CA GLU A 390 -44.55 14.25 -19.38
C GLU A 390 -44.05 12.81 -19.45
N ALA A 391 -42.80 12.61 -19.89
CA ALA A 391 -42.17 11.30 -19.92
C ALA A 391 -41.89 10.70 -18.53
N GLY A 392 -41.80 11.52 -17.47
CA GLY A 392 -41.68 11.05 -16.07
C GLY A 392 -40.42 10.26 -15.69
N VAL A 393 -39.45 10.11 -16.61
CA VAL A 393 -38.25 9.27 -16.41
C VAL A 393 -37.12 9.93 -15.61
N TRP A 394 -37.21 11.23 -15.29
CA TRP A 394 -36.23 11.91 -14.43
C TRP A 394 -36.30 11.40 -12.98
N ARG A 395 -35.13 11.20 -12.37
CA ARG A 395 -34.97 10.98 -10.93
C ARG A 395 -33.71 11.69 -10.45
N ASN A 396 -33.75 12.32 -9.27
CA ASN A 396 -32.50 12.79 -8.68
C ASN A 396 -31.60 11.59 -8.28
N PRO A 397 -30.28 11.67 -8.48
CA PRO A 397 -29.37 10.55 -8.27
C PRO A 397 -29.32 10.11 -6.81
N GLY A 398 -28.93 8.84 -6.60
CA GLY A 398 -28.64 8.34 -5.26
C GLY A 398 -27.37 8.94 -4.67
N ASN A 399 -27.13 8.67 -3.39
CA ASN A 399 -25.89 8.97 -2.67
C ASN A 399 -25.28 7.64 -2.23
N GLY A 400 -24.08 7.30 -2.69
CA GLY A 400 -23.42 6.03 -2.34
C GLY A 400 -22.77 6.04 -0.94
N GLY A 401 -22.57 7.22 -0.37
CA GLY A 401 -22.11 7.44 1.00
C GLY A 401 -20.75 8.11 1.14
N HIS A 402 -20.04 8.33 0.02
CA HIS A 402 -18.66 8.85 -0.01
C HIS A 402 -18.60 10.27 -0.56
N ASP A 403 -17.75 11.09 0.04
CA ASP A 403 -17.62 12.52 -0.26
C ASP A 403 -16.25 13.01 0.23
N ASP A 404 -15.34 13.29 -0.71
CA ASP A 404 -13.97 13.75 -0.44
C ASP A 404 -13.88 15.24 -0.04
N LYS A 405 -15.01 15.97 -0.10
CA LYS A 405 -15.13 17.42 0.18
C LYS A 405 -14.36 18.35 -0.77
N ALA A 406 -13.78 17.82 -1.84
CA ALA A 406 -13.01 18.58 -2.83
C ALA A 406 -13.65 18.56 -4.21
N HIS A 407 -14.19 17.41 -4.63
CA HIS A 407 -14.62 17.13 -5.99
C HIS A 407 -16.05 16.57 -6.06
N PRO A 408 -16.83 16.94 -7.11
CA PRO A 408 -18.04 16.22 -7.48
C PRO A 408 -17.70 14.87 -8.13
N PRO A 409 -18.66 13.94 -8.26
CA PRO A 409 -18.49 12.68 -9.00
C PRO A 409 -18.04 12.93 -10.44
N ILE A 410 -17.43 11.92 -11.06
CA ILE A 410 -16.99 11.96 -12.46
C ILE A 410 -18.20 12.07 -13.40
N HIS A 411 -18.31 13.21 -14.09
CA HIS A 411 -19.45 13.54 -14.96
C HIS A 411 -18.99 14.29 -16.22
N PRO A 412 -19.78 14.31 -17.31
CA PRO A 412 -19.46 15.10 -18.48
C PRO A 412 -19.61 16.60 -18.20
N THR A 413 -18.58 17.37 -18.55
CA THR A 413 -18.51 18.83 -18.30
C THR A 413 -18.66 19.68 -19.55
N ARG A 414 -18.56 19.06 -20.73
CA ARG A 414 -18.77 19.66 -22.05
C ARG A 414 -19.19 18.57 -23.03
N PHE A 415 -20.20 18.83 -23.85
CA PHE A 415 -20.59 17.95 -24.96
C PHE A 415 -19.54 17.91 -26.09
N SER A 416 -19.34 16.71 -26.66
CA SER A 416 -18.71 16.49 -27.97
C SER A 416 -19.20 15.16 -28.57
N ASN A 417 -19.25 15.09 -29.90
CA ASN A 417 -19.41 13.83 -30.66
C ASN A 417 -18.05 13.10 -30.86
N GLY A 418 -16.95 13.73 -30.44
CA GLY A 418 -15.58 13.26 -30.60
C GLY A 418 -14.69 14.33 -31.23
N GLU A 419 -13.44 14.44 -30.76
CA GLU A 419 -12.45 15.35 -31.31
C GLU A 419 -11.46 14.61 -32.23
N SER A 420 -10.81 15.33 -33.14
CA SER A 420 -9.87 14.74 -34.11
C SER A 420 -8.63 14.08 -33.48
N ASN A 421 -8.30 14.40 -32.23
CA ASN A 421 -7.20 13.81 -31.47
C ASN A 421 -7.62 12.63 -30.57
N TRP A 422 -8.90 12.24 -30.54
CA TRP A 422 -9.37 11.13 -29.71
C TRP A 422 -9.01 9.78 -30.31
N THR A 423 -8.47 8.88 -29.48
CA THR A 423 -8.37 7.45 -29.83
C THR A 423 -9.69 6.73 -29.52
N GLN A 424 -9.87 5.51 -30.03
CA GLN A 424 -11.05 4.69 -29.72
C GLN A 424 -11.29 4.52 -28.21
N GLN A 425 -10.24 4.50 -27.39
CA GLN A 425 -10.36 4.39 -25.93
C GLN A 425 -10.90 5.69 -25.30
N HIS A 426 -10.56 6.87 -25.83
CA HIS A 426 -11.14 8.15 -25.40
C HIS A 426 -12.65 8.18 -25.65
N HIS A 427 -13.09 7.78 -26.85
CA HIS A 427 -14.52 7.64 -27.15
C HIS A 427 -15.23 6.68 -26.19
N LYS A 428 -14.63 5.51 -25.89
CA LYS A 428 -15.21 4.50 -25.00
C LYS A 428 -15.32 4.98 -23.55
N VAL A 429 -14.29 5.63 -23.00
CA VAL A 429 -14.30 6.17 -21.64
C VAL A 429 -15.28 7.34 -21.53
N TYR A 430 -15.30 8.25 -22.51
CA TYR A 430 -16.27 9.35 -22.55
C TYR A 430 -17.72 8.85 -22.66
N GLU A 431 -18.00 7.88 -23.56
CA GLU A 431 -19.34 7.27 -23.66
C GLU A 431 -19.75 6.54 -22.37
N LEU A 432 -18.81 5.88 -21.68
CA LEU A 432 -19.06 5.27 -20.37
C LEU A 432 -19.46 6.33 -19.34
N VAL A 433 -18.69 7.42 -19.21
CA VAL A 433 -18.98 8.52 -18.27
C VAL A 433 -20.31 9.19 -18.58
N VAL A 434 -20.60 9.52 -19.84
CA VAL A 434 -21.86 10.17 -20.24
C VAL A 434 -23.06 9.26 -20.00
N ARG A 435 -23.02 8.00 -20.48
CA ARG A 435 -24.14 7.06 -20.27
C ARG A 435 -24.35 6.76 -18.79
N HIS A 436 -23.29 6.67 -18.00
CA HIS A 436 -23.38 6.47 -16.56
C HIS A 436 -24.04 7.67 -15.87
N PHE A 437 -23.66 8.89 -16.23
CA PHE A 437 -24.31 10.11 -15.75
C PHE A 437 -25.81 10.15 -16.10
N LEU A 438 -26.17 9.89 -17.37
CA LEU A 438 -27.57 9.84 -17.81
C LEU A 438 -28.37 8.72 -17.11
N ALA A 439 -27.73 7.62 -16.75
CA ALA A 439 -28.33 6.55 -15.95
C ALA A 439 -28.60 6.98 -14.50
N CYS A 440 -27.64 7.67 -13.86
CA CYS A 440 -27.76 8.12 -12.47
C CYS A 440 -28.99 9.03 -12.25
N VAL A 441 -29.33 9.86 -13.23
CA VAL A 441 -30.47 10.80 -13.20
C VAL A 441 -31.79 10.20 -13.73
N SER A 442 -31.84 8.88 -13.90
CA SER A 442 -32.99 8.15 -14.44
C SER A 442 -33.76 7.37 -13.37
N GLN A 443 -35.02 7.05 -13.64
CA GLN A 443 -35.79 6.06 -12.87
C GLN A 443 -35.17 4.65 -12.93
N PRO A 444 -35.37 3.82 -11.89
CA PRO A 444 -34.98 2.41 -11.89
C PRO A 444 -35.77 1.61 -12.93
N ALA A 445 -35.19 0.52 -13.43
CA ALA A 445 -35.96 -0.43 -14.22
C ALA A 445 -36.95 -1.19 -13.33
N LYS A 446 -38.19 -1.37 -13.80
CA LYS A 446 -39.26 -2.06 -13.07
C LYS A 446 -39.56 -3.41 -13.71
N GLY A 447 -39.80 -4.42 -12.89
CA GLY A 447 -40.18 -5.75 -13.36
C GLY A 447 -41.08 -6.47 -12.37
N ALA A 448 -42.00 -7.27 -12.89
CA ALA A 448 -42.78 -8.20 -12.07
C ALA A 448 -41.97 -9.50 -11.93
N GLU A 449 -41.68 -9.90 -10.71
CA GLU A 449 -41.08 -11.20 -10.38
C GLU A 449 -42.16 -12.10 -9.78
N THR A 450 -42.32 -13.30 -10.34
CA THR A 450 -43.25 -14.33 -9.87
C THR A 450 -42.43 -15.51 -9.36
N ALA A 451 -42.47 -15.74 -8.04
CA ALA A 451 -41.87 -16.91 -7.41
C ALA A 451 -42.94 -17.97 -7.14
N VAL A 452 -42.68 -19.20 -7.56
CA VAL A 452 -43.59 -20.36 -7.38
C VAL A 452 -42.87 -21.43 -6.59
N HIS A 453 -43.47 -21.89 -5.50
CA HIS A 453 -43.00 -23.03 -4.73
C HIS A 453 -43.92 -24.24 -4.95
N VAL A 454 -43.31 -25.41 -5.12
CA VAL A 454 -44.00 -26.68 -5.27
C VAL A 454 -43.47 -27.69 -4.26
N ASP A 455 -44.34 -28.58 -3.83
CA ASP A 455 -44.04 -29.73 -2.97
C ASP A 455 -44.23 -31.02 -3.78
N ILE A 456 -43.25 -31.92 -3.71
CA ILE A 456 -43.26 -33.27 -4.29
C ILE A 456 -42.79 -34.21 -3.18
N ALA A 457 -43.63 -35.16 -2.75
CA ALA A 457 -43.32 -36.10 -1.67
C ALA A 457 -42.80 -35.45 -0.34
N GLY A 458 -43.21 -34.20 -0.02
CA GLY A 458 -42.74 -33.44 1.14
C GLY A 458 -41.44 -32.64 0.91
N GLU A 459 -40.81 -32.77 -0.26
CA GLU A 459 -39.65 -31.99 -0.67
C GLU A 459 -40.05 -30.76 -1.48
N LYS A 460 -39.33 -29.65 -1.23
CA LYS A 460 -39.72 -28.33 -1.74
C LYS A 460 -38.81 -27.89 -2.87
N PHE A 461 -39.42 -27.35 -3.92
CA PHE A 461 -38.72 -26.82 -5.09
C PHE A 461 -39.23 -25.41 -5.39
N SER A 462 -38.39 -24.59 -6.03
CA SER A 462 -38.67 -23.18 -6.30
C SER A 462 -38.33 -22.82 -7.74
N SER A 463 -39.21 -22.07 -8.40
CA SER A 463 -38.95 -21.43 -9.69
C SER A 463 -39.24 -19.93 -9.60
N THR A 464 -38.62 -19.14 -10.46
CA THR A 464 -38.80 -17.68 -10.48
C THR A 464 -38.78 -17.16 -11.90
N GLY A 465 -39.91 -16.62 -12.34
CA GLY A 465 -40.03 -15.86 -13.57
C GLY A 465 -39.92 -14.36 -13.31
N ARG A 466 -39.44 -13.61 -14.30
CA ARG A 466 -39.41 -12.15 -14.27
C ARG A 466 -39.73 -11.55 -15.64
N VAL A 467 -40.74 -10.68 -15.67
CA VAL A 467 -41.09 -9.81 -16.80
C VAL A 467 -40.55 -8.42 -16.53
N ILE A 468 -39.87 -7.80 -17.50
CA ILE A 468 -39.48 -6.39 -17.42
C ILE A 468 -40.69 -5.56 -17.88
N LEU A 469 -41.18 -4.67 -17.01
CA LEU A 469 -42.29 -3.77 -17.30
C LEU A 469 -41.78 -2.46 -17.89
N GLU A 470 -40.74 -1.89 -17.29
CA GLU A 470 -40.10 -0.65 -17.71
C GLU A 470 -38.58 -0.81 -17.69
N LYS A 471 -37.90 -0.51 -18.80
CA LYS A 471 -36.43 -0.56 -18.88
C LYS A 471 -35.76 0.65 -18.23
N ASN A 472 -36.38 1.83 -18.36
CA ASN A 472 -35.89 3.11 -17.85
C ASN A 472 -34.38 3.27 -18.10
N TYR A 473 -33.54 3.34 -17.05
CA TYR A 473 -32.10 3.57 -17.20
C TYR A 473 -31.36 2.54 -18.10
N LEU A 474 -31.91 1.33 -18.26
CA LEU A 474 -31.31 0.28 -19.10
C LEU A 474 -31.35 0.61 -20.61
N ASP A 475 -32.21 1.52 -21.05
CA ASP A 475 -32.21 1.97 -22.46
C ASP A 475 -30.97 2.81 -22.79
N VAL A 476 -30.44 3.57 -21.82
CA VAL A 476 -29.24 4.41 -22.01
C VAL A 476 -27.97 3.71 -21.52
N TYR A 477 -28.06 2.89 -20.47
CA TYR A 477 -26.91 2.23 -19.84
C TYR A 477 -26.66 0.82 -20.38
N ILE A 478 -26.30 0.75 -21.66
CA ILE A 478 -26.10 -0.49 -22.44
C ILE A 478 -25.10 -1.51 -21.85
N TYR A 479 -24.30 -1.11 -20.87
CA TYR A 479 -23.33 -1.96 -20.18
C TYR A 479 -23.97 -2.92 -19.17
N GLU A 480 -25.21 -2.67 -18.78
CA GLU A 480 -25.96 -3.53 -17.88
C GLU A 480 -27.19 -4.11 -18.57
N SER A 481 -27.40 -5.42 -18.41
CA SER A 481 -28.62 -6.11 -18.81
C SER A 481 -29.45 -6.51 -17.58
N TRP A 482 -30.68 -6.96 -17.82
CA TRP A 482 -31.55 -7.49 -16.77
C TRP A 482 -32.48 -8.58 -17.34
N ALA A 483 -31.89 -9.67 -17.83
CA ALA A 483 -32.57 -10.73 -18.61
C ALA A 483 -33.94 -11.15 -18.03
N GLY A 484 -35.00 -11.12 -18.84
CA GLY A 484 -36.29 -11.68 -18.45
C GLY A 484 -36.25 -13.21 -18.41
N SER A 485 -37.19 -13.81 -17.68
CA SER A 485 -37.44 -15.25 -17.68
C SER A 485 -38.94 -15.46 -17.59
N LEU A 486 -39.55 -16.15 -18.55
CA LEU A 486 -40.97 -16.49 -18.50
C LEU A 486 -41.11 -17.89 -17.91
N ILE A 487 -42.00 -18.01 -16.93
CA ILE A 487 -42.50 -19.30 -16.43
C ILE A 487 -44.00 -19.36 -16.72
N PRO A 488 -44.59 -20.57 -16.89
CA PRO A 488 -46.03 -20.73 -16.98
C PRO A 488 -46.77 -20.16 -15.76
N THR A 489 -48.06 -19.92 -15.94
CA THR A 489 -48.98 -19.51 -14.88
C THR A 489 -49.26 -20.69 -13.95
N TYR A 490 -49.14 -20.45 -12.65
CA TYR A 490 -49.48 -21.42 -11.60
C TYR A 490 -50.46 -20.81 -10.60
N THR A 491 -51.36 -21.63 -10.07
CA THR A 491 -52.31 -21.25 -9.03
C THR A 491 -52.06 -22.05 -7.75
N HIS A 492 -52.27 -21.43 -6.59
CA HIS A 492 -52.07 -22.11 -5.30
C HIS A 492 -53.00 -23.33 -5.17
N GLY A 493 -52.45 -24.49 -4.81
CA GLY A 493 -53.16 -25.77 -4.72
C GLY A 493 -53.29 -26.51 -6.06
N GLN A 494 -52.81 -25.95 -7.17
CA GLN A 494 -52.73 -26.65 -8.45
C GLN A 494 -51.81 -27.86 -8.33
N GLN A 495 -52.24 -29.00 -8.88
CA GLN A 495 -51.43 -30.20 -9.02
C GLN A 495 -51.06 -30.42 -10.48
N PHE A 496 -49.84 -30.87 -10.73
CA PHE A 496 -49.34 -31.23 -12.06
C PHE A 496 -48.31 -32.37 -11.99
N MET A 497 -48.13 -33.08 -13.10
CA MET A 497 -47.01 -34.01 -13.28
C MET A 497 -45.78 -33.25 -13.79
N PRO A 498 -44.62 -33.34 -13.13
CA PRO A 498 -43.35 -32.93 -13.71
C PRO A 498 -43.15 -33.59 -15.08
N THR A 499 -42.67 -32.82 -16.06
CA THR A 499 -42.24 -33.33 -17.37
C THR A 499 -40.93 -34.09 -17.26
N THR A 500 -40.02 -33.63 -16.40
CA THR A 500 -38.84 -34.39 -15.98
C THR A 500 -38.63 -34.21 -14.48
N LEU A 501 -38.18 -35.28 -13.84
CA LEU A 501 -37.58 -35.26 -12.51
C LEU A 501 -36.25 -35.99 -12.64
N THR A 502 -35.14 -35.36 -12.28
CA THR A 502 -33.79 -35.95 -12.43
C THR A 502 -32.97 -35.79 -11.16
N LEU A 503 -32.13 -36.78 -10.88
CA LEU A 503 -31.08 -36.71 -9.87
C LEU A 503 -29.76 -36.39 -10.58
N ASP A 504 -29.44 -35.09 -10.67
CA ASP A 504 -28.27 -34.62 -11.39
C ASP A 504 -27.06 -34.60 -10.44
N SER A 505 -25.93 -35.12 -10.92
CA SER A 505 -24.64 -34.94 -10.23
C SER A 505 -23.95 -33.65 -10.65
N GLY A 506 -23.19 -33.09 -9.72
CA GLY A 506 -22.30 -31.96 -9.95
C GLY A 506 -21.03 -32.12 -9.12
N VAL A 507 -20.05 -31.26 -9.39
CA VAL A 507 -18.77 -31.24 -8.68
C VAL A 507 -18.49 -29.80 -8.26
N THR A 508 -18.10 -29.60 -7.00
CA THR A 508 -17.73 -28.27 -6.49
C THR A 508 -16.53 -27.73 -7.25
N ARG A 509 -16.54 -26.41 -7.51
CA ARG A 509 -15.47 -25.72 -8.26
C ARG A 509 -14.79 -24.68 -7.37
N PRO A 510 -13.47 -24.48 -7.53
CA PRO A 510 -12.76 -23.42 -6.83
C PRO A 510 -13.27 -22.03 -7.22
N PRO A 511 -13.04 -21.00 -6.39
CA PRO A 511 -13.28 -19.63 -6.78
C PRO A 511 -12.42 -19.25 -8.01
N PRO A 512 -12.93 -18.39 -8.93
CA PRO A 512 -12.13 -17.91 -10.05
C PRO A 512 -10.97 -17.05 -9.56
N LEU A 513 -9.88 -17.03 -10.33
CA LEU A 513 -8.78 -16.08 -10.17
C LEU A 513 -9.32 -14.64 -10.22
N LEU A 514 -8.60 -13.70 -9.60
CA LEU A 514 -9.00 -12.30 -9.59
C LEU A 514 -8.87 -11.68 -10.98
N THR A 515 -9.93 -11.06 -11.48
CA THR A 515 -9.80 -10.03 -12.51
C THR A 515 -9.31 -8.72 -11.88
N GLU A 516 -8.99 -7.72 -12.69
CA GLU A 516 -8.59 -6.39 -12.18
C GLU A 516 -9.74 -5.69 -11.44
N ALA A 517 -10.99 -5.86 -11.88
CA ALA A 517 -12.15 -5.37 -11.16
C ALA A 517 -12.37 -6.09 -9.81
N ASP A 518 -11.96 -7.36 -9.68
CA ASP A 518 -12.03 -8.10 -8.42
C ASP A 518 -10.91 -7.67 -7.48
N LEU A 519 -9.68 -7.50 -7.99
CA LEU A 519 -8.53 -7.01 -7.22
C LEU A 519 -8.77 -5.59 -6.69
N LEU A 520 -9.29 -4.68 -7.52
CA LEU A 520 -9.77 -3.36 -7.08
C LEU A 520 -10.83 -3.49 -5.99
N THR A 521 -11.77 -4.44 -6.11
CA THR A 521 -12.80 -4.69 -5.09
C THR A 521 -12.21 -5.23 -3.77
N CYS A 522 -11.13 -6.02 -3.83
CA CYS A 522 -10.40 -6.49 -2.64
C CYS A 522 -9.65 -5.34 -1.95
N MET A 523 -8.95 -4.49 -2.71
CA MET A 523 -8.22 -3.33 -2.18
C MET A 523 -9.15 -2.30 -1.53
N ASP A 524 -10.23 -1.95 -2.21
CA ASP A 524 -11.31 -1.07 -1.77
C ASP A 524 -11.95 -1.54 -0.45
N LYS A 525 -12.43 -2.80 -0.40
CA LYS A 525 -12.98 -3.40 0.83
C LYS A 525 -12.00 -3.46 1.99
N ALA A 526 -10.70 -3.50 1.70
CA ALA A 526 -9.65 -3.54 2.71
C ALA A 526 -9.12 -2.15 3.11
N GLY A 527 -9.53 -1.08 2.43
CA GLY A 527 -9.06 0.28 2.70
C GLY A 527 -7.58 0.49 2.39
N ILE A 528 -7.05 -0.10 1.30
CA ILE A 528 -5.66 0.10 0.86
C ILE A 528 -5.59 0.68 -0.56
N GLY A 529 -4.63 1.57 -0.83
CA GLY A 529 -4.53 2.24 -2.13
C GLY A 529 -5.57 3.35 -2.32
N THR A 530 -5.96 4.01 -1.22
CA THR A 530 -6.84 5.18 -1.19
C THR A 530 -6.25 6.37 -1.96
N ASP A 531 -6.99 7.49 -2.06
CA ASP A 531 -6.56 8.67 -2.82
C ASP A 531 -6.26 8.36 -4.31
N ALA A 532 -7.06 7.47 -4.92
CA ALA A 532 -6.90 7.04 -6.31
C ALA A 532 -5.50 6.47 -6.66
N THR A 533 -4.89 5.67 -5.78
CA THR A 533 -3.56 5.06 -5.99
C THR A 533 -3.59 3.56 -6.34
N MET A 534 -4.76 2.92 -6.39
CA MET A 534 -4.89 1.47 -6.64
C MET A 534 -4.24 1.03 -7.97
N HIS A 535 -4.47 1.76 -9.07
CA HIS A 535 -3.88 1.44 -10.37
C HIS A 535 -2.35 1.42 -10.35
N ASP A 536 -1.71 2.33 -9.62
CA ASP A 536 -0.26 2.39 -9.49
C ASP A 536 0.29 1.18 -8.74
N HIS A 537 -0.42 0.70 -7.71
CA HIS A 537 -0.03 -0.49 -6.96
C HIS A 537 -0.19 -1.78 -7.78
N ILE A 538 -1.30 -1.91 -8.52
CA ILE A 538 -1.55 -3.02 -9.45
C ILE A 538 -0.48 -3.03 -10.55
N LYS A 539 -0.20 -1.88 -11.18
CA LYS A 539 0.87 -1.74 -12.19
C LYS A 539 2.23 -2.12 -11.63
N LYS A 540 2.59 -1.66 -10.43
CA LYS A 540 3.86 -2.02 -9.75
C LYS A 540 4.00 -3.52 -9.46
N LEU A 541 2.93 -4.32 -9.44
CA LEU A 541 3.03 -5.78 -9.34
C LEU A 541 3.43 -6.43 -10.67
N LEU A 542 2.83 -5.95 -11.76
CA LEU A 542 3.10 -6.41 -13.12
C LEU A 542 4.51 -5.98 -13.58
N ASP A 543 4.86 -4.70 -13.40
CA ASP A 543 6.18 -4.12 -13.73
C ASP A 543 7.35 -4.78 -12.96
N ARG A 544 7.04 -5.50 -11.86
CA ARG A 544 8.02 -6.22 -11.02
C ARG A 544 7.97 -7.73 -11.18
N SER A 545 7.15 -8.24 -12.10
CA SER A 545 6.96 -9.67 -12.36
C SER A 545 6.61 -10.49 -11.10
N TYR A 546 5.84 -9.92 -10.17
CA TYR A 546 5.29 -10.65 -9.01
C TYR A 546 3.94 -11.29 -9.29
N ALA A 547 3.21 -10.71 -10.23
CA ALA A 547 2.07 -11.33 -10.87
C ALA A 547 2.15 -11.06 -12.37
N ILE A 548 1.51 -11.91 -13.15
CA ILE A 548 1.24 -11.71 -14.58
C ILE A 548 -0.27 -11.65 -14.81
N LYS A 549 -0.68 -11.10 -15.95
CA LYS A 549 -2.09 -11.02 -16.34
C LYS A 549 -2.33 -11.87 -17.58
N GLU A 550 -2.97 -13.03 -17.40
CA GLU A 550 -3.32 -13.96 -18.48
C GLU A 550 -4.83 -14.05 -18.63
N ASN A 551 -5.35 -13.93 -19.87
CA ASN A 551 -6.79 -14.00 -20.15
C ASN A 551 -7.65 -13.09 -19.24
N ALA A 552 -7.12 -11.90 -18.91
CA ALA A 552 -7.65 -10.91 -17.98
C ALA A 552 -7.59 -11.24 -16.46
N TYR A 553 -7.11 -12.41 -16.07
CA TYR A 553 -6.91 -12.84 -14.68
C TYR A 553 -5.49 -12.59 -14.18
N PHE A 554 -5.34 -12.30 -12.90
CA PHE A 554 -4.04 -12.26 -12.22
C PHE A 554 -3.61 -13.67 -11.80
N ILE A 555 -2.38 -14.02 -12.14
CA ILE A 555 -1.69 -15.24 -11.69
C ILE A 555 -0.41 -14.78 -10.98
N PRO A 556 -0.13 -15.22 -9.74
CA PRO A 556 1.13 -14.90 -9.09
C PRO A 556 2.28 -15.65 -9.76
N THR A 557 3.43 -15.01 -9.93
CA THR A 557 4.64 -15.72 -10.37
C THR A 557 5.22 -16.51 -9.21
N ASP A 558 6.08 -17.48 -9.50
CA ASP A 558 6.83 -18.22 -8.48
C ASP A 558 7.60 -17.29 -7.51
N LEU A 559 8.11 -16.17 -8.02
CA LEU A 559 8.77 -15.14 -7.21
C LEU A 559 7.77 -14.43 -6.28
N GLY A 560 6.57 -14.13 -6.77
CA GLY A 560 5.50 -13.55 -5.97
C GLY A 560 5.02 -14.50 -4.87
N GLN A 561 4.82 -15.77 -5.21
CA GLN A 561 4.44 -16.82 -4.26
C GLN A 561 5.52 -17.04 -3.20
N ALA A 562 6.78 -17.21 -3.60
CA ALA A 562 7.91 -17.44 -2.69
C ALA A 562 8.11 -16.28 -1.69
N LEU A 563 7.92 -15.03 -2.14
CA LEU A 563 8.00 -13.87 -1.25
C LEU A 563 6.84 -13.84 -0.25
N VAL A 564 5.59 -14.06 -0.68
CA VAL A 564 4.44 -14.10 0.24
C VAL A 564 4.60 -15.23 1.26
N MET A 565 4.89 -16.45 0.79
CA MET A 565 5.09 -17.63 1.64
C MET A 565 6.24 -17.44 2.63
N GLY A 566 7.39 -16.94 2.18
CA GLY A 566 8.57 -16.75 3.03
C GLY A 566 8.40 -15.70 4.13
N TYR A 567 7.53 -14.70 3.95
CA TYR A 567 7.14 -13.78 5.02
C TYR A 567 5.99 -14.32 5.88
N ASP A 568 5.05 -15.11 5.33
CA ASP A 568 3.97 -15.74 6.10
C ASP A 568 4.48 -16.83 7.05
N ASP A 569 5.46 -17.63 6.63
CA ASP A 569 6.15 -18.65 7.44
C ASP A 569 6.94 -18.06 8.62
N MET A 570 7.15 -16.74 8.64
CA MET A 570 7.66 -16.03 9.81
C MET A 570 6.56 -15.80 10.87
N GLY A 571 5.29 -16.11 10.60
CA GLY A 571 4.20 -16.03 11.57
C GLY A 571 3.69 -14.61 11.82
N TYR A 572 3.89 -13.68 10.89
CA TYR A 572 3.13 -12.43 10.82
C TYR A 572 2.56 -12.21 9.42
N GLU A 573 1.35 -11.67 9.39
CA GLU A 573 0.58 -11.51 8.17
C GLU A 573 0.95 -10.19 7.44
N LEU A 574 2.24 -9.99 7.07
CA LEU A 574 2.69 -8.77 6.36
C LEU A 574 2.01 -8.59 4.99
N TRP A 575 1.61 -9.70 4.36
CA TRP A 575 0.86 -9.74 3.11
C TRP A 575 -0.64 -9.51 3.30
N LYS A 576 -1.14 -9.41 4.54
CA LYS A 576 -2.52 -8.99 4.80
C LYS A 576 -2.62 -7.46 4.84
N PRO A 577 -3.73 -6.88 4.39
CA PRO A 577 -3.87 -5.44 4.23
C PRO A 577 -3.89 -4.65 5.56
N TYR A 578 -4.08 -5.31 6.71
CA TYR A 578 -4.41 -4.66 7.99
C TYR A 578 -3.43 -3.56 8.42
N LEU A 579 -2.13 -3.76 8.24
CA LEU A 579 -1.12 -2.76 8.57
C LEU A 579 -1.21 -1.55 7.65
N ARG A 580 -1.33 -1.77 6.32
CA ARG A 580 -1.46 -0.68 5.36
C ARG A 580 -2.78 0.07 5.54
N ALA A 581 -3.89 -0.63 5.77
CA ALA A 581 -5.19 -0.01 6.01
C ALA A 581 -5.18 0.94 7.23
N ARG A 582 -4.45 0.57 8.29
CA ARG A 582 -4.21 1.47 9.42
C ARG A 582 -3.39 2.68 9.01
N MET A 583 -2.33 2.51 8.21
CA MET A 583 -1.54 3.64 7.69
C MET A 583 -2.41 4.59 6.86
N GLU A 584 -3.21 4.10 5.90
CA GLU A 584 -4.11 4.96 5.09
C GLU A 584 -5.11 5.70 5.99
N SER A 585 -5.66 5.05 7.02
CA SER A 585 -6.53 5.69 8.01
C SER A 585 -5.80 6.78 8.79
N ASP A 586 -4.55 6.56 9.18
CA ASP A 586 -3.74 7.55 9.90
C ASP A 586 -3.35 8.74 9.00
N MET A 587 -3.06 8.50 7.72
CA MET A 587 -2.88 9.57 6.72
C MET A 587 -4.18 10.37 6.51
N LYS A 588 -5.34 9.71 6.48
CA LYS A 588 -6.66 10.37 6.43
C LYS A 588 -6.88 11.25 7.68
N ASP A 589 -6.56 10.75 8.87
CA ASP A 589 -6.60 11.52 10.12
C ASP A 589 -5.67 12.76 10.11
N VAL A 590 -4.48 12.67 9.49
CA VAL A 590 -3.61 13.84 9.28
C VAL A 590 -4.28 14.85 8.34
N SER A 591 -4.88 14.41 7.25
CA SER A 591 -5.52 15.29 6.25
C SER A 591 -6.67 16.15 6.80
N ILE A 592 -7.33 15.67 7.87
CA ILE A 592 -8.42 16.37 8.57
C ILE A 592 -7.99 16.98 9.93
N GLY A 593 -6.73 16.85 10.31
CA GLY A 593 -6.17 17.45 11.53
C GLY A 593 -6.43 16.70 12.84
N ASN A 594 -6.96 15.47 12.78
CA ASN A 594 -7.16 14.60 13.94
C ASN A 594 -5.84 14.10 14.55
N LYS A 595 -4.81 13.88 13.71
CA LYS A 595 -3.48 13.41 14.12
C LYS A 595 -2.38 14.32 13.58
N ARG A 596 -1.23 14.32 14.25
CA ARG A 596 -0.04 15.07 13.82
C ARG A 596 0.85 14.20 12.92
N ARG A 597 1.38 14.79 11.85
CA ARG A 597 2.34 14.13 10.93
C ARG A 597 3.46 13.36 11.67
N ALA A 598 4.11 14.01 12.65
CA ALA A 598 5.25 13.42 13.36
C ALA A 598 4.86 12.21 14.23
N GLU A 599 3.64 12.20 14.78
CA GLU A 599 3.11 11.11 15.62
C GLU A 599 2.81 9.86 14.78
N VAL A 600 2.11 10.04 13.65
CA VAL A 600 1.82 8.96 12.70
C VAL A 600 3.11 8.36 12.13
N LEU A 601 4.06 9.22 11.74
CA LEU A 601 5.34 8.79 11.19
C LEU A 601 6.14 7.96 12.21
N ASP A 602 6.33 8.43 13.44
CA ASP A 602 7.10 7.73 14.46
C ASP A 602 6.46 6.38 14.85
N ALA A 603 5.15 6.37 15.10
CA ALA A 603 4.42 5.16 15.45
C ALA A 603 4.46 4.09 14.34
N CYS A 604 4.24 4.51 13.08
CA CYS A 604 4.31 3.61 11.92
C CYS A 604 5.72 3.05 11.72
N LEU A 605 6.75 3.90 11.77
CA LEU A 605 8.13 3.48 11.59
C LEU A 605 8.61 2.58 12.74
N GLN A 606 8.21 2.85 13.99
CA GLN A 606 8.51 1.98 15.12
C GLN A 606 7.92 0.59 14.95
N GLN A 607 6.64 0.49 14.55
CA GLN A 607 5.98 -0.78 14.31
C GLN A 607 6.65 -1.56 13.16
N MET A 608 6.90 -0.91 12.03
CA MET A 608 7.49 -1.55 10.86
C MET A 608 8.97 -1.91 11.06
N LYS A 609 9.71 -1.13 11.85
CA LYS A 609 11.08 -1.48 12.28
C LYS A 609 11.10 -2.76 13.13
N ALA A 610 10.11 -2.95 14.00
CA ALA A 610 10.00 -4.19 14.78
C ALA A 610 9.78 -5.40 13.86
N CYS A 611 8.83 -5.33 12.93
CA CYS A 611 8.61 -6.36 11.91
C CYS A 611 9.87 -6.61 11.06
N PHE A 612 10.61 -5.56 10.69
CA PHE A 612 11.84 -5.68 9.90
C PHE A 612 12.98 -6.38 10.64
N ILE A 613 13.20 -6.05 11.92
CA ILE A 613 14.23 -6.70 12.75
C ILE A 613 13.93 -8.20 12.91
N ASP A 614 12.66 -8.53 13.09
CA ASP A 614 12.18 -9.90 13.24
C ASP A 614 12.29 -10.70 11.92
N ALA A 615 11.95 -10.08 10.78
CA ALA A 615 12.16 -10.66 9.44
C ALA A 615 13.63 -10.96 9.14
N ARG A 616 14.53 -10.08 9.59
CA ARG A 616 15.97 -10.29 9.50
C ARG A 616 16.45 -11.42 10.41
N ALA A 617 15.85 -11.58 11.59
CA ALA A 617 16.18 -12.64 12.54
C ALA A 617 15.69 -14.03 12.08
N ARG A 618 14.65 -14.08 11.24
CA ARG A 618 14.02 -15.30 10.70
C ARG A 618 14.19 -15.48 9.20
N LYS A 619 15.21 -14.82 8.62
CA LYS A 619 15.55 -14.79 7.19
C LYS A 619 15.66 -16.17 6.53
N GLU A 620 15.93 -17.21 7.31
CA GLU A 620 15.96 -18.62 6.88
C GLU A 620 14.63 -19.02 6.20
N LYS A 621 13.49 -18.46 6.62
CA LYS A 621 12.19 -18.69 5.99
C LYS A 621 12.08 -18.16 4.55
N LEU A 622 12.73 -17.04 4.25
CA LEU A 622 12.86 -16.58 2.85
C LEU A 622 13.76 -17.52 2.03
N PHE A 623 14.77 -18.16 2.64
CA PHE A 623 15.58 -19.16 1.93
C PHE A 623 14.83 -20.48 1.72
N GLU A 624 14.10 -20.97 2.72
CA GLU A 624 13.24 -22.16 2.58
C GLU A 624 12.19 -21.93 1.49
N ALA A 625 11.44 -20.82 1.55
CA ALA A 625 10.38 -20.54 0.59
C ALA A 625 10.87 -20.34 -0.84
N MET A 626 11.97 -19.61 -1.04
CA MET A 626 12.57 -19.45 -2.37
C MET A 626 13.15 -20.78 -2.90
N GLY A 627 13.64 -21.67 -2.03
CA GLY A 627 14.15 -22.98 -2.40
C GLY A 627 13.09 -23.98 -2.89
N ASN A 628 11.81 -23.72 -2.61
CA ASN A 628 10.71 -24.52 -3.16
C ASN A 628 10.44 -24.24 -4.65
N PHE A 629 10.89 -23.09 -5.16
CA PHE A 629 10.60 -22.62 -6.52
C PHE A 629 11.84 -22.41 -7.39
N PHE A 630 12.99 -22.07 -6.79
CA PHE A 630 14.20 -21.65 -7.52
C PHE A 630 15.42 -22.49 -7.14
N GLU A 631 16.22 -22.85 -8.14
CA GLU A 631 17.50 -23.51 -7.91
C GLU A 631 18.45 -22.60 -7.12
N ARG A 632 19.17 -23.21 -6.17
CA ARG A 632 20.24 -22.52 -5.44
C ARG A 632 21.31 -22.09 -6.44
N SER A 633 21.79 -20.85 -6.33
CA SER A 633 22.88 -20.42 -7.21
C SER A 633 24.12 -21.24 -6.91
N ASN A 634 24.57 -22.04 -7.89
CA ASN A 634 25.87 -22.73 -7.86
C ASN A 634 27.06 -21.75 -7.93
N ARG A 635 26.79 -20.44 -7.85
CA ARG A 635 27.68 -19.50 -7.17
C ARG A 635 27.72 -19.84 -5.68
N SER A 636 28.46 -20.91 -5.37
CA SER A 636 28.94 -21.20 -4.02
C SER A 636 29.36 -19.90 -3.35
N SER A 637 29.08 -19.78 -2.06
CA SER A 637 29.74 -18.77 -1.23
C SER A 637 31.23 -18.79 -1.57
N ASN A 638 31.80 -17.66 -1.99
CA ASN A 638 33.20 -17.54 -2.46
C ASN A 638 34.22 -17.69 -1.30
N ASN A 639 33.89 -18.51 -0.30
CA ASN A 639 34.80 -19.15 0.63
C ASN A 639 35.60 -20.28 -0.02
N ASP A 640 35.24 -20.75 -1.23
CA ASP A 640 36.02 -21.76 -1.96
C ASP A 640 36.77 -21.24 -3.20
N GLN A 641 37.05 -19.93 -3.24
CA GLN A 641 38.26 -19.42 -3.91
C GLN A 641 39.49 -19.58 -2.99
N THR A 642 39.67 -20.81 -2.51
CA THR A 642 40.90 -21.33 -1.89
C THR A 642 41.79 -22.05 -2.91
N SER A 643 41.50 -21.91 -4.21
CA SER A 643 42.32 -22.37 -5.34
C SER A 643 43.60 -21.54 -5.57
N GLY A 644 44.22 -21.06 -4.49
CA GLY A 644 45.58 -20.55 -4.49
C GLY A 644 46.28 -21.11 -3.26
N GLY A 645 47.44 -21.74 -3.47
CA GLY A 645 48.13 -22.48 -2.42
C GLY A 645 48.40 -21.63 -1.18
N VAL A 646 48.48 -22.31 -0.03
CA VAL A 646 48.95 -21.69 1.22
C VAL A 646 50.40 -21.26 1.03
N VAL A 647 50.66 -19.97 1.24
CA VAL A 647 51.99 -19.38 1.06
C VAL A 647 52.75 -19.33 2.39
N ARG A 648 52.07 -18.94 3.48
CA ARG A 648 52.62 -18.91 4.86
C ARG A 648 51.53 -18.74 5.90
N LYS A 649 51.84 -18.94 7.19
CA LYS A 649 51.02 -18.42 8.29
C LYS A 649 51.04 -16.90 8.31
N CYS A 650 49.91 -16.29 8.68
CA CYS A 650 49.77 -14.86 8.82
C CYS A 650 50.62 -14.33 9.99
N ASP A 651 51.46 -13.35 9.69
CA ASP A 651 52.34 -12.65 10.62
C ASP A 651 51.65 -11.55 11.44
N LEU A 652 50.40 -11.18 11.10
CA LEU A 652 49.62 -10.21 11.88
C LEU A 652 48.69 -10.85 12.92
N CYS A 653 48.01 -11.96 12.57
CA CYS A 653 47.03 -12.59 13.46
C CYS A 653 47.43 -13.97 13.99
N HIS A 654 48.48 -14.59 13.41
CA HIS A 654 49.03 -15.93 13.73
C HIS A 654 48.08 -17.14 13.61
N ASN A 655 46.76 -16.92 13.66
CA ASN A 655 45.72 -17.95 13.72
C ASN A 655 45.20 -18.42 12.36
N SER A 656 45.63 -17.80 11.25
CA SER A 656 45.09 -18.06 9.91
C SER A 656 46.20 -18.08 8.85
N ASP A 657 45.98 -18.86 7.80
CA ASP A 657 46.90 -18.94 6.67
C ASP A 657 46.74 -17.75 5.71
N MET A 658 47.81 -17.48 4.97
CA MET A 658 47.82 -16.53 3.87
C MET A 658 47.91 -17.30 2.55
N VAL A 659 46.96 -17.05 1.65
CA VAL A 659 46.79 -17.76 0.38
C VAL A 659 46.95 -16.81 -0.80
N LEU A 660 47.51 -17.30 -1.89
CA LEU A 660 47.53 -16.58 -3.17
C LEU A 660 46.10 -16.41 -3.68
N LYS A 661 45.75 -15.23 -4.20
CA LYS A 661 44.44 -14.94 -4.81
C LYS A 661 44.63 -14.08 -6.06
N GLN A 662 43.90 -14.41 -7.12
CA GLN A 662 43.72 -13.50 -8.25
C GLN A 662 42.46 -12.66 -8.02
N LYS A 663 42.55 -11.36 -8.29
CA LYS A 663 41.44 -10.41 -8.21
C LYS A 663 40.62 -10.42 -9.52
N PRO A 664 39.38 -9.87 -9.50
CA PRO A 664 38.60 -9.61 -10.72
C PRO A 664 39.25 -8.65 -11.72
N ASP A 665 40.22 -7.82 -11.29
CA ASP A 665 41.00 -6.93 -12.17
C ASP A 665 42.20 -7.66 -12.84
N GLY A 666 42.33 -8.98 -12.64
CA GLY A 666 43.42 -9.81 -13.14
C GLY A 666 44.69 -9.83 -12.30
N ASN A 667 44.88 -8.90 -11.36
CA ASN A 667 46.08 -8.79 -10.54
C ASN A 667 46.12 -9.85 -9.42
N PHE A 668 47.33 -10.18 -8.95
CA PHE A 668 47.53 -11.14 -7.86
C PHE A 668 47.79 -10.45 -6.50
N MET A 669 47.40 -11.13 -5.42
CA MET A 669 47.71 -10.75 -4.03
C MET A 669 47.87 -12.01 -3.18
N VAL A 670 48.53 -11.91 -2.03
CA VAL A 670 48.52 -12.97 -1.01
C VAL A 670 47.80 -12.44 0.23
N GLY A 671 46.62 -12.98 0.54
CA GLY A 671 45.71 -12.44 1.57
C GLY A 671 45.43 -13.42 2.70
N CYS A 672 45.20 -12.90 3.91
CA CYS A 672 44.83 -13.71 5.07
C CYS A 672 43.42 -14.31 4.94
N LEU A 673 43.26 -15.60 5.27
CA LEU A 673 41.96 -16.27 5.34
C LEU A 673 41.08 -15.76 6.49
N GLY A 674 41.65 -15.08 7.49
CA GLY A 674 40.92 -14.47 8.60
C GLY A 674 40.17 -13.17 8.24
N TYR A 675 40.13 -12.76 6.97
CA TYR A 675 39.36 -11.60 6.51
C TYR A 675 37.84 -11.83 6.74
N PRO A 676 37.06 -10.85 7.23
CA PRO A 676 37.40 -9.44 7.42
C PRO A 676 38.06 -9.07 8.77
N LEU A 677 38.17 -10.01 9.70
CA LEU A 677 38.72 -9.79 11.05
C LEU A 677 40.23 -9.51 11.02
N CYS A 678 40.97 -10.17 10.12
CA CYS A 678 42.36 -9.86 9.79
C CYS A 678 42.44 -9.33 8.35
N ARG A 679 42.93 -8.08 8.19
CA ARG A 679 43.07 -7.41 6.89
C ARG A 679 44.48 -7.48 6.29
N ASN A 680 45.31 -8.40 6.78
CA ASN A 680 46.69 -8.53 6.31
C ASN A 680 46.74 -9.07 4.86
N VAL A 681 47.53 -8.40 4.02
CA VAL A 681 47.67 -8.67 2.60
C VAL A 681 49.05 -8.24 2.10
N VAL A 682 49.68 -9.08 1.29
CA VAL A 682 50.86 -8.75 0.48
C VAL A 682 50.39 -8.52 -0.95
N TRP A 683 50.53 -7.29 -1.44
CA TRP A 683 50.22 -6.95 -2.82
C TRP A 683 51.38 -7.36 -3.74
N LEU A 684 51.07 -7.99 -4.87
CA LEU A 684 52.07 -8.43 -5.84
C LEU A 684 52.16 -7.44 -7.03
N PRO A 685 53.25 -7.45 -7.81
CA PRO A 685 53.42 -6.60 -8.98
C PRO A 685 52.28 -6.72 -9.99
N GLY A 686 51.83 -5.60 -10.56
CA GLY A 686 50.80 -5.60 -11.62
C GLY A 686 51.24 -6.22 -12.94
N SER A 687 52.56 -6.38 -13.14
CA SER A 687 53.18 -6.97 -14.33
C SER A 687 53.15 -8.51 -14.38
N ILE A 688 52.60 -9.17 -13.34
CA ILE A 688 52.44 -10.63 -13.31
C ILE A 688 51.28 -11.04 -14.22
N SER A 689 51.55 -11.95 -15.16
CA SER A 689 50.53 -12.63 -15.97
C SER A 689 50.07 -13.95 -15.36
N GLN A 690 50.93 -14.63 -14.60
CA GLN A 690 50.60 -15.90 -13.93
C GLN A 690 51.39 -16.04 -12.62
N ALA A 691 50.74 -16.53 -11.56
CA ALA A 691 51.40 -16.88 -10.30
C ALA A 691 50.87 -18.23 -9.79
N VAL A 692 51.77 -19.13 -9.40
CA VAL A 692 51.43 -20.47 -8.87
C VAL A 692 52.29 -20.78 -7.66
N VAL A 693 51.68 -21.20 -6.56
CA VAL A 693 52.41 -21.61 -5.34
C VAL A 693 53.05 -22.98 -5.57
N THR A 694 54.31 -23.12 -5.21
CA THR A 694 55.11 -24.35 -5.41
C THR A 694 55.34 -25.08 -4.09
N GLY A 695 55.70 -26.37 -4.16
CA GLY A 695 56.12 -27.13 -2.98
C GLY A 695 57.47 -26.70 -2.38
N ASN A 696 58.21 -25.79 -3.03
CA ASN A 696 59.53 -25.38 -2.59
C ASN A 696 59.43 -24.35 -1.45
N THR A 697 59.91 -24.70 -0.25
CA THR A 697 59.95 -23.77 0.89
C THR A 697 61.20 -22.89 0.88
N CYS A 698 61.07 -21.64 1.33
CA CYS A 698 62.20 -20.77 1.62
C CYS A 698 62.89 -21.18 2.93
N LEU A 699 64.21 -21.40 2.88
CA LEU A 699 65.03 -21.76 4.04
C LEU A 699 65.44 -20.55 4.90
N THR A 700 65.27 -19.32 4.38
CA THR A 700 65.72 -18.08 5.03
C THR A 700 64.61 -17.39 5.83
N CYS A 701 63.35 -17.55 5.44
CA CYS A 701 62.23 -16.83 6.03
C CYS A 701 61.65 -17.58 7.24
N THR A 702 61.61 -16.93 8.39
CA THR A 702 61.00 -17.45 9.62
C THR A 702 59.90 -16.50 10.14
N PRO A 703 58.86 -17.01 10.85
CA PRO A 703 58.53 -18.42 11.03
C PRO A 703 58.12 -19.08 9.70
N GLY A 704 58.64 -20.29 9.47
CA GLY A 704 58.32 -21.12 8.30
C GLY A 704 57.22 -22.15 8.59
N PRO A 705 56.76 -22.90 7.56
CA PRO A 705 57.18 -22.82 6.17
C PRO A 705 56.65 -21.57 5.45
N VAL A 706 57.49 -21.00 4.57
CA VAL A 706 57.06 -20.02 3.56
C VAL A 706 57.29 -20.65 2.19
N PHE A 707 56.21 -20.97 1.48
CA PHE A 707 56.26 -21.57 0.15
C PHE A 707 56.60 -20.52 -0.91
N LYS A 708 57.48 -20.88 -1.85
CA LYS A 708 57.84 -20.03 -2.99
C LYS A 708 56.74 -20.05 -4.05
N ILE A 709 56.59 -18.93 -4.74
CA ILE A 709 55.62 -18.74 -5.82
C ILE A 709 56.39 -18.66 -7.14
N GLN A 710 56.02 -19.48 -8.11
CA GLN A 710 56.47 -19.32 -9.48
C GLN A 710 55.69 -18.16 -10.09
N PHE A 711 56.38 -17.06 -10.38
CA PHE A 711 55.84 -15.90 -11.07
C PHE A 711 56.21 -15.97 -12.54
N LYS A 712 55.25 -15.55 -13.38
CA LYS A 712 55.47 -15.22 -14.79
C LYS A 712 55.09 -13.76 -15.02
N PHE A 713 56.04 -12.99 -15.52
CA PHE A 713 55.90 -11.56 -15.79
C PHE A 713 55.66 -11.29 -17.27
N ARG A 714 54.88 -10.25 -17.58
CA ARG A 714 54.74 -9.72 -18.94
C ARG A 714 56.07 -9.08 -19.34
N ARG A 715 56.77 -9.66 -20.32
CA ARG A 715 58.15 -9.30 -20.69
C ARG A 715 58.37 -7.82 -21.04
N LEU A 716 57.32 -7.14 -21.52
CA LEU A 716 57.36 -5.71 -21.87
C LEU A 716 57.15 -4.77 -20.66
N GLU A 717 56.87 -5.32 -19.47
CA GLU A 717 56.56 -4.58 -18.23
C GLU A 717 57.57 -4.83 -17.11
N ILE A 718 58.67 -5.53 -17.41
CA ILE A 718 59.83 -5.71 -16.51
C ILE A 718 61.12 -5.28 -17.24
N PRO A 719 62.17 -4.82 -16.53
CA PRO A 719 63.44 -4.49 -17.15
C PRO A 719 64.10 -5.72 -17.83
N PRO A 720 64.85 -5.54 -18.92
CA PRO A 720 65.32 -6.63 -19.78
C PRO A 720 66.33 -7.57 -19.10
N ASP A 721 67.00 -7.12 -18.05
CA ASP A 721 67.95 -7.84 -17.20
C ASP A 721 67.30 -8.82 -16.21
N TYR A 722 65.99 -8.70 -15.96
CA TYR A 722 65.24 -9.61 -15.08
C TYR A 722 64.69 -10.81 -15.86
N ASN A 723 64.57 -11.98 -15.22
CA ASN A 723 63.90 -13.13 -15.85
C ASN A 723 62.38 -12.95 -15.84
N ALA A 724 61.71 -13.29 -16.94
CA ALA A 724 60.25 -13.30 -17.03
C ALA A 724 59.63 -14.43 -16.20
N ASP A 725 60.34 -15.54 -16.00
CA ASP A 725 59.93 -16.63 -15.12
C ASP A 725 60.82 -16.62 -13.85
N HIS A 726 60.25 -16.28 -12.69
CA HIS A 726 60.98 -16.13 -11.41
C HIS A 726 60.35 -16.94 -10.28
N LEU A 727 61.12 -17.78 -9.60
CA LEU A 727 60.67 -18.56 -8.44
C LEU A 727 60.95 -17.78 -7.13
N GLY A 728 59.98 -16.95 -6.74
CA GLY A 728 60.20 -15.94 -5.69
C GLY A 728 59.62 -16.26 -4.31
N CYS A 729 60.11 -15.55 -3.29
CA CYS A 729 59.65 -15.67 -1.90
C CYS A 729 59.08 -14.36 -1.35
N ILE A 730 57.80 -14.36 -0.96
CA ILE A 730 57.15 -13.18 -0.37
C ILE A 730 57.57 -12.88 1.09
N GLY A 731 58.38 -13.74 1.71
CA GLY A 731 58.77 -13.60 3.12
C GLY A 731 59.83 -12.52 3.38
N GLY A 732 60.24 -11.74 2.38
CA GLY A 732 61.15 -10.60 2.53
C GLY A 732 62.64 -10.92 2.34
N CYS A 733 63.01 -12.14 1.94
CA CYS A 733 64.40 -12.50 1.62
C CYS A 733 64.75 -12.44 0.12
N ASP A 734 63.80 -12.07 -0.74
CA ASP A 734 63.96 -12.08 -2.20
C ASP A 734 64.09 -10.66 -2.72
N ASP A 735 65.33 -10.24 -2.98
CA ASP A 735 65.62 -8.87 -3.39
C ASP A 735 65.23 -8.59 -4.85
N THR A 736 65.27 -9.59 -5.73
CA THR A 736 64.75 -9.50 -7.09
C THR A 736 63.25 -9.20 -7.09
N LEU A 737 62.47 -9.91 -6.26
CA LEU A 737 61.03 -9.69 -6.15
C LEU A 737 60.70 -8.32 -5.52
N LYS A 738 61.48 -7.84 -4.54
CA LYS A 738 61.32 -6.48 -3.99
C LYS A 738 61.56 -5.41 -5.06
N GLN A 739 62.65 -5.54 -5.82
CA GLN A 739 62.99 -4.60 -6.89
C GLN A 739 61.89 -4.57 -7.96
N LEU A 740 61.33 -5.73 -8.36
CA LEU A 740 60.20 -5.80 -9.28
C LEU A 740 58.90 -5.22 -8.69
N ILE A 741 58.66 -5.33 -7.38
CA ILE A 741 57.54 -4.66 -6.69
C ILE A 741 57.67 -3.13 -6.74
N ASP A 742 58.87 -2.61 -6.50
CA ASP A 742 59.13 -1.16 -6.52
C ASP A 742 59.12 -0.58 -7.94
N ILE A 743 59.63 -1.31 -8.93
CA ILE A 743 59.70 -0.89 -10.34
C ILE A 743 58.34 -0.98 -11.05
N CYS A 744 57.68 -2.14 -10.99
CA CYS A 744 56.42 -2.37 -11.72
C CYS A 744 55.18 -1.87 -10.96
N GLY A 745 55.32 -1.59 -9.66
CA GLY A 745 54.23 -1.19 -8.78
C GLY A 745 53.26 -2.32 -8.44
N THR A 746 52.64 -2.21 -7.28
CA THR A 746 51.56 -3.10 -6.86
C THR A 746 50.24 -2.67 -7.49
N GLY A 747 49.48 -3.61 -8.08
CA GLY A 747 48.19 -3.31 -8.71
C GLY A 747 47.21 -2.62 -7.74
N ALA A 748 46.94 -1.34 -8.03
CA ALA A 748 46.22 -0.33 -7.24
C ALA A 748 47.01 0.34 -6.07
N ARG A 749 47.49 1.57 -6.30
CA ARG A 749 47.82 2.55 -5.23
C ARG A 749 46.67 3.55 -5.06
N ASN A 750 45.88 3.38 -3.99
CA ASN A 750 45.20 4.50 -3.34
C ASN A 750 46.13 5.04 -2.25
N THR A 751 46.88 6.11 -2.54
CA THR A 751 47.85 6.70 -1.60
C THR A 751 47.17 7.65 -0.62
N SER A 752 47.13 7.30 0.67
CA SER A 752 46.91 8.28 1.75
C SER A 752 47.45 7.82 3.11
N SER A 753 48.75 7.51 3.21
CA SER A 753 49.50 7.54 4.48
C SER A 753 51.01 7.35 4.28
N THR A 754 51.79 8.43 4.31
CA THR A 754 53.25 8.35 4.47
C THR A 754 53.60 8.74 5.91
N PRO A 755 54.26 7.89 6.71
CA PRO A 755 54.79 8.28 8.02
C PRO A 755 56.09 9.07 7.85
N GLY A 756 56.16 10.28 8.38
CA GLY A 756 57.38 11.08 8.35
C GLY A 756 58.45 10.57 9.33
N ARG A 757 59.64 10.26 8.84
CA ARG A 757 60.88 10.18 9.64
C ARG A 757 61.78 11.36 9.27
N GLY A 758 62.11 12.20 10.25
CA GLY A 758 63.05 13.31 10.08
C GLY A 758 64.45 12.98 10.58
N ARG A 759 65.46 13.42 9.82
CA ARG A 759 66.89 13.70 10.14
C ARG A 759 67.62 13.75 8.79
N GLY A 760 68.34 14.79 8.39
CA GLY A 760 68.54 16.13 8.94
C GLY A 760 69.43 16.92 7.96
N ASN A 761 69.55 18.24 8.10
CA ASN A 761 70.41 19.06 7.24
C ASN A 761 71.25 20.02 8.12
N PRO A 762 72.55 20.19 7.86
CA PRO A 762 73.34 21.31 8.38
C PRO A 762 73.45 22.43 7.33
N THR A 763 73.34 23.69 7.81
CA THR A 763 73.85 24.95 7.21
C THR A 763 73.32 25.36 5.80
N SER A 764 73.15 26.65 5.42
CA SER A 764 73.48 27.94 6.05
C SER A 764 72.55 29.09 5.56
N SER A 765 72.71 30.27 6.18
CA SER A 765 72.44 31.64 5.65
C SER A 765 71.00 32.21 5.55
N SER A 766 70.73 33.12 6.50
CA SER A 766 70.22 34.51 6.35
C SER A 766 68.81 34.88 5.85
N SER A 767 68.14 35.64 6.74
CA SER A 767 67.24 36.79 6.51
C SER A 767 65.75 36.55 6.18
N GLY A 768 64.89 37.43 6.72
CA GLY A 768 63.45 37.50 6.42
C GLY A 768 62.54 37.45 7.65
N GLN A 769 62.07 38.60 8.11
CA GLN A 769 61.09 38.71 9.21
C GLN A 769 59.68 38.26 8.77
N ARG A 770 58.91 37.59 9.65
CA ARG A 770 57.68 38.13 10.30
C ARG A 770 56.91 37.06 11.09
N SER A 771 56.17 37.54 12.09
CA SER A 771 55.42 36.77 13.09
C SER A 771 53.98 36.45 12.68
N ASN A 772 53.45 35.29 13.10
CA ASN A 772 52.33 35.28 14.06
C ASN A 772 51.99 33.88 14.62
N SER A 773 51.44 33.89 15.83
CA SER A 773 51.18 32.73 16.70
C SER A 773 49.78 32.11 16.55
N ARG A 774 49.65 30.81 16.83
CA ARG A 774 48.40 30.19 17.31
C ARG A 774 48.67 29.27 18.51
N GLY A 775 47.87 29.45 19.57
CA GLY A 775 48.04 28.76 20.86
C GLY A 775 47.35 27.39 20.95
N ARG A 776 47.70 26.64 22.00
CA ARG A 776 47.09 25.34 22.35
C ARG A 776 45.80 25.56 23.16
N MET A 777 44.73 24.84 22.84
CA MET A 777 43.49 24.83 23.63
C MET A 777 43.58 23.91 24.85
N ALA A 778 42.79 24.23 25.88
CA ALA A 778 42.63 23.46 27.12
C ALA A 778 41.26 22.75 27.17
N CYS A 779 41.14 21.74 28.02
CA CYS A 779 39.89 21.01 28.27
C CYS A 779 38.77 21.96 28.74
N ILE A 780 37.58 21.89 28.14
CA ILE A 780 36.49 22.84 28.41
C ILE A 780 35.85 22.70 29.81
N TYR A 781 35.93 21.53 30.44
CA TYR A 781 35.32 21.29 31.76
C TYR A 781 36.20 21.73 32.93
N CYS A 782 37.53 21.56 32.84
CA CYS A 782 38.47 21.87 33.93
C CYS A 782 39.54 22.93 33.59
N ARG A 783 39.57 23.41 32.33
CA ARG A 783 40.54 24.39 31.80
C ARG A 783 42.02 24.00 31.89
N GLN A 784 42.33 22.73 32.14
CA GLN A 784 43.70 22.19 32.10
C GLN A 784 44.08 21.69 30.70
N THR A 785 45.36 21.73 30.36
CA THR A 785 45.91 21.14 29.12
C THR A 785 46.47 19.74 29.41
N GLY A 786 46.27 18.79 28.49
CA GLY A 786 46.85 17.44 28.59
C GLY A 786 45.87 16.26 28.44
N HIS A 787 44.56 16.51 28.37
CA HIS A 787 43.53 15.49 28.07
C HIS A 787 42.40 16.11 27.22
N SER A 788 41.64 15.28 26.50
CA SER A 788 40.40 15.74 25.83
C SER A 788 39.24 15.82 26.82
N SER A 789 38.22 16.58 26.45
CA SER A 789 37.01 16.81 27.24
C SER A 789 36.26 15.53 27.59
N ASP A 790 36.41 14.48 26.78
CA ASP A 790 35.69 13.20 26.86
C ASP A 790 36.26 12.26 27.94
N VAL A 791 37.43 12.61 28.50
CA VAL A 791 38.14 11.83 29.54
C VAL A 791 38.29 12.63 30.83
N CYS A 792 37.48 13.68 31.03
CA CYS A 792 37.60 14.57 32.18
C CYS A 792 37.02 13.93 33.46
N PRO A 793 37.81 13.73 34.54
CA PRO A 793 37.34 13.06 35.76
C PRO A 793 36.20 13.77 36.49
N SER A 794 35.95 15.05 36.17
CA SER A 794 34.90 15.89 36.77
C SER A 794 33.47 15.49 36.36
N HIS A 795 33.28 14.60 35.38
CA HIS A 795 31.97 14.28 34.80
C HIS A 795 31.33 12.98 35.35
N ILE A 796 31.86 12.41 36.45
CA ILE A 796 31.27 11.22 37.10
C ILE A 796 31.02 11.51 38.58
N SER A 797 29.91 12.20 38.87
CA SER A 797 29.28 12.17 40.21
C SER A 797 27.91 12.89 40.20
N GLN A 798 26.83 12.12 39.99
CA GLN A 798 25.59 12.21 40.78
C GLN A 798 24.56 11.17 40.31
N SER A 799 24.44 10.07 41.05
CA SER A 799 23.22 9.27 41.10
C SER A 799 22.98 8.76 42.52
N ASN A 800 21.71 8.82 42.93
CA ASN A 800 21.12 8.22 44.15
C ASN A 800 21.62 8.66 45.54
N ARG A 801 20.72 9.30 46.31
CA ARG A 801 20.20 8.70 47.56
C ARG A 801 18.85 9.28 48.02
N ARG A 802 18.10 8.40 48.71
CA ARG A 802 16.68 8.40 49.11
C ARG A 802 16.30 9.28 50.32
N THR A 803 14.98 9.61 50.37
CA THR A 803 14.02 9.56 51.51
C THR A 803 14.01 10.56 52.69
N GLN A 804 12.76 10.80 53.18
CA GLN A 804 12.29 11.49 54.42
C GLN A 804 12.42 13.02 54.41
N GLY A 805 11.47 13.85 54.85
CA GLY A 805 10.25 13.69 55.66
C GLY A 805 10.12 14.91 56.60
N PHE A 806 8.93 15.54 56.69
CA PHE A 806 8.62 16.75 57.51
C PHE A 806 9.39 18.04 57.14
N GLY A 807 8.87 19.26 57.34
CA GLY A 807 7.55 19.71 57.80
C GLY A 807 7.42 21.24 57.75
N GLN A 808 6.18 21.74 57.76
CA GLN A 808 5.70 23.12 57.98
C GLN A 808 6.70 24.29 58.09
N GLN A 809 6.46 25.39 57.36
CA GLN A 809 6.04 26.66 58.01
C GLN A 809 5.32 27.65 57.06
N ASN A 810 4.50 28.50 57.68
CA ASN A 810 3.53 29.43 57.08
C ASN A 810 4.14 30.68 56.42
N GLY A 811 3.37 31.36 55.55
CA GLY A 811 3.45 32.83 55.51
C GLY A 811 2.90 33.58 54.29
N ARG A 812 1.57 33.77 54.19
CA ARG A 812 0.80 34.93 53.65
C ARG A 812 1.31 35.69 52.39
N GLY A 813 0.48 36.02 51.39
CA GLY A 813 -0.97 35.85 51.23
C GLY A 813 -1.56 36.83 50.19
N GLN A 814 -2.90 36.82 50.03
CA GLN A 814 -3.75 37.76 49.25
C GLN A 814 -3.52 37.80 47.71
N GLY A 815 -4.54 37.82 46.84
CA GLY A 815 -5.99 37.64 47.04
C GLY A 815 -6.77 37.80 45.71
N ASN A 816 -7.94 37.14 45.62
CA ASN A 816 -9.09 37.30 44.67
C ASN A 816 -8.82 37.80 43.23
N SER A 817 -9.30 37.13 42.16
CA SER A 817 -10.69 36.71 41.88
C SER A 817 -10.72 35.71 40.68
N THR A 818 -11.79 35.02 40.22
CA THR A 818 -13.24 35.00 40.54
C THR A 818 -13.87 33.64 40.14
N SER A 819 -15.18 33.44 40.45
CA SER A 819 -16.20 32.56 39.82
C SER A 819 -15.81 31.68 38.60
N SER A 820 -16.14 30.38 38.50
CA SER A 820 -17.44 29.68 38.70
C SER A 820 -17.26 28.16 38.37
N SER A 821 -18.19 27.20 38.54
CA SER A 821 -19.38 26.96 39.41
C SER A 821 -19.81 25.46 39.28
N ILE A 822 -20.87 25.01 40.00
CA ILE A 822 -21.45 23.63 39.99
C ILE A 822 -20.54 22.55 40.63
N GLY A 823 -20.97 21.59 41.45
CA GLY A 823 -22.28 21.33 42.08
C GLY A 823 -22.26 19.94 42.74
N GLY A 824 -22.63 19.82 44.03
CA GLY A 824 -22.47 18.58 44.81
C GLY A 824 -23.79 17.98 45.30
N ARG A 825 -24.02 16.68 45.05
CA ARG A 825 -25.16 15.92 45.61
C ARG A 825 -24.81 15.29 46.96
N ILE A 826 -25.86 15.13 47.78
CA ILE A 826 -25.83 14.56 49.12
C ILE A 826 -25.73 13.03 49.05
N ASN A 827 -24.95 12.44 49.96
CA ASN A 827 -24.89 11.01 50.28
C ASN A 827 -25.60 10.80 51.63
N PRO A 828 -26.19 9.63 51.93
CA PRO A 828 -25.61 8.90 53.05
C PRO A 828 -25.75 7.36 53.04
N ARG A 829 -24.63 6.71 53.44
CA ARG A 829 -24.54 5.53 54.33
C ARG A 829 -25.17 4.19 53.90
N ASN A 830 -24.79 3.04 54.48
CA ASN A 830 -23.48 2.52 54.92
C ASN A 830 -23.73 1.06 55.37
N GLN A 831 -23.01 0.05 54.88
CA GLN A 831 -22.86 -1.24 55.58
C GLN A 831 -21.73 -2.09 54.95
N ASP A 832 -20.76 -2.48 55.77
CA ASP A 832 -19.66 -3.37 55.40
C ASP A 832 -20.10 -4.83 55.39
N PHE A 833 -19.59 -5.63 54.44
CA PHE A 833 -19.39 -7.07 54.66
C PHE A 833 -18.17 -7.62 53.90
N GLY A 834 -17.53 -8.62 54.51
CA GLY A 834 -16.20 -9.15 54.23
C GLY A 834 -15.89 -9.62 52.80
N ARG A 835 -14.59 -9.57 52.48
CA ARG A 835 -14.00 -10.29 51.34
C ARG A 835 -14.18 -11.80 51.50
N GLN A 836 -14.77 -12.45 50.50
CA GLN A 836 -14.56 -13.87 50.19
C GLN A 836 -14.26 -14.01 48.70
N ASN A 837 -13.37 -14.94 48.35
CA ASN A 837 -13.07 -15.27 46.96
C ASN A 837 -14.25 -16.06 46.38
N GLY A 838 -14.96 -15.47 45.41
CA GLY A 838 -15.98 -16.14 44.62
C GLY A 838 -15.93 -15.62 43.19
N GLU A 839 -15.95 -16.53 42.22
CA GLU A 839 -16.04 -16.17 40.80
C GLU A 839 -17.36 -15.44 40.54
N ALA A 840 -17.31 -14.31 39.83
CA ALA A 840 -18.50 -13.53 39.52
C ALA A 840 -19.37 -14.29 38.50
N SER A 841 -20.43 -14.93 38.98
CA SER A 841 -21.37 -15.67 38.13
C SER A 841 -22.23 -14.71 37.30
N ILE A 842 -22.18 -14.82 35.97
CA ILE A 842 -22.97 -13.98 35.06
C ILE A 842 -24.44 -14.45 35.07
N PRO A 843 -25.43 -13.59 35.37
CA PRO A 843 -26.84 -13.96 35.35
C PRO A 843 -27.38 -14.08 33.93
N CYS A 844 -28.35 -14.97 33.72
CA CYS A 844 -29.02 -15.14 32.45
C CYS A 844 -29.91 -13.92 32.13
N SER A 845 -29.72 -13.32 30.95
CA SER A 845 -30.52 -12.21 30.42
C SER A 845 -32.01 -12.53 30.25
N SER A 846 -32.38 -13.82 30.14
CA SER A 846 -33.77 -14.27 29.96
C SER A 846 -34.43 -14.78 31.24
N CYS A 847 -33.70 -15.48 32.12
CA CYS A 847 -34.28 -16.16 33.28
C CYS A 847 -33.56 -15.89 34.62
N GLY A 848 -32.63 -14.94 34.70
CA GLY A 848 -31.95 -14.45 35.91
C GLY A 848 -30.99 -15.42 36.60
N SER A 849 -31.18 -16.73 36.39
CA SER A 849 -30.35 -17.82 36.94
C SER A 849 -28.88 -17.70 36.50
N PRO A 850 -27.92 -18.12 37.33
CA PRO A 850 -26.49 -18.04 36.98
C PRO A 850 -26.17 -18.93 35.77
N CYS A 851 -25.41 -18.38 34.82
CA CYS A 851 -24.93 -19.11 33.66
C CYS A 851 -23.61 -19.83 33.96
N THR A 852 -23.45 -21.02 33.39
CA THR A 852 -22.21 -21.80 33.42
C THR A 852 -21.34 -21.46 32.21
N LEU A 853 -20.04 -21.33 32.41
CA LEU A 853 -19.07 -21.16 31.32
C LEU A 853 -18.79 -22.51 30.65
N LEU A 854 -18.99 -22.60 29.33
CA LEU A 854 -18.83 -23.81 28.51
C LEU A 854 -17.93 -23.54 27.31
N THR A 855 -17.31 -24.58 26.77
CA THR A 855 -16.44 -24.49 25.59
C THR A 855 -17.16 -25.05 24.36
N SER A 856 -17.30 -24.26 23.30
CA SER A 856 -17.96 -24.68 22.05
C SER A 856 -17.12 -25.70 21.28
N ASN A 857 -17.79 -26.75 20.81
CA ASN A 857 -17.25 -27.76 19.88
C ASN A 857 -17.79 -27.59 18.44
N SER A 858 -18.56 -26.53 18.17
CA SER A 858 -19.17 -26.31 16.85
C SER A 858 -18.10 -26.04 15.78
N ALA A 859 -18.31 -26.56 14.56
CA ALA A 859 -17.39 -26.37 13.43
C ALA A 859 -17.17 -24.90 13.01
N ARG A 860 -17.98 -23.95 13.54
CA ARG A 860 -17.83 -22.50 13.33
C ARG A 860 -17.11 -21.79 14.48
N ASN A 861 -17.05 -22.34 15.69
CA ASN A 861 -16.40 -21.73 16.87
C ASN A 861 -15.73 -22.80 17.78
N PRO A 862 -14.81 -23.64 17.29
CA PRO A 862 -14.18 -24.67 18.12
C PRO A 862 -13.27 -24.05 19.19
N GLY A 863 -13.37 -24.53 20.43
CA GLY A 863 -12.54 -24.08 21.56
C GLY A 863 -12.93 -22.72 22.17
N ARG A 864 -13.88 -22.00 21.59
CA ARG A 864 -14.32 -20.67 22.08
C ARG A 864 -15.29 -20.82 23.26
N LYS A 865 -15.13 -20.00 24.30
CA LYS A 865 -15.92 -20.09 25.54
C LYS A 865 -17.16 -19.18 25.54
N PHE A 866 -18.26 -19.69 26.07
CA PHE A 866 -19.54 -18.99 26.16
C PHE A 866 -20.30 -19.32 27.45
N TYR A 867 -21.18 -18.42 27.85
CA TYR A 867 -22.07 -18.62 28.98
C TYR A 867 -23.40 -19.23 28.52
N SER A 868 -23.81 -20.31 29.17
CA SER A 868 -25.10 -20.99 28.92
C SER A 868 -25.91 -21.09 30.20
N CYS A 869 -27.22 -20.90 30.13
CA CYS A 869 -28.09 -21.09 31.28
C CYS A 869 -28.63 -22.52 31.34
N GLN A 870 -28.28 -23.27 32.39
CA GLN A 870 -28.79 -24.62 32.64
C GLN A 870 -30.33 -24.66 32.74
N ALA A 871 -30.94 -23.68 33.43
CA ALA A 871 -32.37 -23.63 33.68
C ALA A 871 -33.23 -23.41 32.42
N CYS A 872 -32.82 -22.49 31.53
CA CYS A 872 -33.57 -22.15 30.32
C CYS A 872 -32.88 -22.61 29.01
N ARG A 873 -31.88 -23.51 29.09
CA ARG A 873 -31.07 -24.12 28.00
C ARG A 873 -30.59 -23.15 26.89
N ASN A 874 -30.47 -21.87 27.20
CA ASN A 874 -30.18 -20.81 26.23
C ASN A 874 -28.75 -20.27 26.35
N PHE A 875 -28.18 -19.94 25.18
CA PHE A 875 -26.93 -19.20 25.03
C PHE A 875 -27.10 -17.75 25.55
N ASN A 876 -26.18 -17.28 26.39
CA ASN A 876 -26.24 -15.98 27.06
C ASN A 876 -25.10 -15.01 26.64
N GLY A 877 -24.18 -15.44 25.76
CA GLY A 877 -23.08 -14.61 25.25
C GLY A 877 -21.73 -15.32 25.24
N TRP A 878 -20.82 -14.89 24.35
CA TRP A 878 -19.42 -15.32 24.36
C TRP A 878 -18.64 -14.59 25.47
N GLU A 879 -17.68 -15.28 26.12
CA GLU A 879 -16.86 -14.73 27.23
C GLU A 879 -16.10 -13.46 26.79
N ASP A 880 -15.61 -13.46 25.55
CA ASP A 880 -14.87 -12.35 24.94
C ASP A 880 -15.72 -11.11 24.64
N MET A 881 -17.05 -11.25 24.46
CA MET A 881 -17.95 -10.13 24.20
C MET A 881 -18.49 -9.45 25.47
N LEU A 882 -18.50 -10.14 26.61
CA LEU A 882 -19.02 -9.61 27.88
C LEU A 882 -17.97 -8.85 28.70
N SER A 883 -16.71 -8.87 28.27
CA SER A 883 -15.58 -8.22 28.94
C SER A 883 -15.41 -6.73 28.59
N GLY A 884 -16.21 -6.20 27.66
CA GLY A 884 -16.21 -4.79 27.27
C GLY A 884 -17.53 -4.10 27.66
N GLY A 885 -17.47 -3.14 28.59
CA GLY A 885 -18.66 -2.40 29.03
C GLY A 885 -19.21 -1.47 27.95
N GLY A 886 -20.30 -1.87 27.28
CA GLY A 886 -20.99 -1.08 26.26
C GLY A 886 -22.38 -1.66 25.91
N SER A 887 -23.35 -0.80 25.67
CA SER A 887 -24.77 -1.14 25.45
C SER A 887 -25.04 -1.96 24.18
N VAL A 888 -25.95 -2.93 24.28
CA VAL A 888 -26.37 -3.85 23.19
C VAL A 888 -27.39 -3.22 22.23
N PRO A 889 -27.15 -3.23 20.91
CA PRO A 889 -28.19 -3.17 19.87
C PRO A 889 -28.51 -4.58 19.33
N ARG A 890 -29.75 -4.79 18.87
CA ARG A 890 -30.23 -6.07 18.30
C ARG A 890 -29.52 -6.43 16.99
N PRO A 891 -29.19 -7.72 16.74
CA PRO A 891 -28.63 -8.16 15.47
C PRO A 891 -29.71 -8.51 14.43
N SER A 892 -29.71 -7.82 13.29
CA SER A 892 -30.21 -8.37 12.02
C SER A 892 -29.07 -9.19 11.38
N GLY A 893 -29.31 -10.46 11.07
CA GLY A 893 -28.26 -11.35 10.57
C GLY A 893 -27.86 -11.08 9.12
N PHE A 894 -26.58 -11.23 8.81
CA PHE A 894 -26.06 -12.15 7.80
C PHE A 894 -24.57 -12.39 8.08
N ALA A 895 -24.10 -13.64 7.92
CA ALA A 895 -22.76 -14.05 8.31
C ALA A 895 -21.94 -14.51 7.10
N SER A 896 -20.71 -14.00 6.98
CA SER A 896 -19.68 -14.54 6.10
C SER A 896 -18.45 -14.89 6.94
N ASN A 897 -18.08 -16.17 6.97
CA ASN A 897 -16.93 -16.66 7.74
C ASN A 897 -15.60 -16.31 7.06
N ALA A 898 -14.60 -15.96 7.85
CA ALA A 898 -13.20 -16.17 7.53
C ALA A 898 -12.62 -17.21 8.50
N ARG A 899 -11.98 -18.27 7.99
CA ARG A 899 -11.32 -19.29 8.83
C ARG A 899 -9.85 -18.92 9.01
N ARG A 900 -9.38 -18.82 10.26
CA ARG A 900 -7.95 -18.97 10.60
C ARG A 900 -7.68 -20.41 11.00
N GLY A 901 -6.81 -21.09 10.28
CA GLY A 901 -6.22 -22.37 10.71
C GLY A 901 -4.98 -22.10 11.55
N GLY A 902 -4.90 -22.68 12.75
CA GLY A 902 -3.74 -22.53 13.64
C GLY A 902 -3.44 -23.81 14.41
N ARG A 903 -2.46 -24.58 13.95
CA ARG A 903 -1.91 -25.73 14.69
C ARG A 903 -1.07 -25.22 15.86
N ALA A 904 -1.54 -25.38 17.08
CA ALA A 904 -0.72 -25.19 18.29
C ALA A 904 -0.16 -26.53 18.77
N ASN A 905 1.17 -26.63 18.86
CA ASN A 905 1.85 -27.84 19.31
C ASN A 905 1.94 -27.90 20.85
N ARG A 906 2.01 -29.11 21.41
CA ARG A 906 1.87 -29.37 22.85
C ARG A 906 3.11 -28.97 23.66
N SER A 907 2.87 -28.37 24.84
CA SER A 907 3.74 -28.48 26.02
C SER A 907 2.86 -28.75 27.25
N GLY A 908 3.35 -29.59 28.18
CA GLY A 908 2.52 -30.20 29.21
C GLY A 908 2.41 -29.39 30.51
N GLY A 909 1.23 -29.46 31.13
CA GLY A 909 0.96 -28.93 32.48
C GLY A 909 -0.42 -29.40 32.93
N GLY A 910 -0.49 -30.47 33.71
CA GLY A 910 -1.77 -31.08 34.07
C GLY A 910 -2.39 -30.48 35.33
N HIS A 911 -3.63 -30.00 35.23
CA HIS A 911 -4.60 -29.91 36.33
C HIS A 911 -5.98 -30.29 35.80
N GLY A 912 -6.65 -31.24 36.46
CA GLY A 912 -7.91 -31.80 35.99
C GLY A 912 -9.10 -30.91 36.33
N SER A 913 -9.91 -30.57 35.31
CA SER A 913 -11.33 -30.24 35.50
C SER A 913 -12.15 -31.01 34.47
N SER A 914 -13.20 -31.69 34.94
CA SER A 914 -14.02 -32.58 34.12
C SER A 914 -15.05 -31.78 33.31
N GLY A 915 -14.63 -31.26 32.15
CA GLY A 915 -15.51 -30.61 31.18
C GLY A 915 -16.29 -31.64 30.35
N ALA A 916 -17.62 -31.63 30.44
CA ALA A 916 -18.48 -32.43 29.57
C ALA A 916 -18.69 -31.73 28.21
N PHE A 917 -18.56 -32.47 27.12
CA PHE A 917 -18.83 -31.98 25.76
C PHE A 917 -20.32 -32.14 25.40
N VAL A 918 -20.91 -31.11 24.82
CA VAL A 918 -22.34 -31.03 24.50
C VAL A 918 -22.52 -30.46 23.09
N SER A 919 -23.56 -30.83 22.35
CA SER A 919 -23.85 -30.22 21.06
C SER A 919 -24.27 -28.74 21.20
N ALA A 920 -24.33 -28.00 20.08
CA ALA A 920 -24.85 -26.63 20.07
C ALA A 920 -26.34 -26.50 20.46
N THR A 921 -27.08 -27.62 20.54
CA THR A 921 -28.47 -27.68 21.04
C THR A 921 -28.56 -28.08 22.52
N GLY A 922 -27.42 -28.31 23.19
CA GLY A 922 -27.39 -28.70 24.60
C GLY A 922 -27.70 -30.18 24.87
N GLU A 923 -27.62 -31.05 23.86
CA GLU A 923 -27.82 -32.49 24.04
C GLU A 923 -26.50 -33.24 24.32
N PRO A 924 -26.49 -34.17 25.31
CA PRO A 924 -25.30 -34.93 25.67
C PRO A 924 -24.99 -36.00 24.62
N VAL A 925 -23.80 -35.96 24.04
CA VAL A 925 -23.33 -36.95 23.07
C VAL A 925 -22.80 -38.19 23.80
N SER A 926 -23.65 -39.20 23.99
CA SER A 926 -23.23 -40.49 24.56
C SER A 926 -22.56 -41.37 23.50
N GLY A 927 -21.25 -41.21 23.30
CA GLY A 927 -20.47 -42.02 22.35
C GLY A 927 -19.05 -42.28 22.84
N ARG A 928 -18.64 -43.56 22.85
CA ARG A 928 -17.24 -43.95 23.01
C ARG A 928 -16.52 -43.81 21.67
N CYS A 929 -15.20 -43.60 21.67
CA CYS A 929 -14.38 -43.62 20.45
C CYS A 929 -14.58 -44.94 19.70
N PHE A 930 -15.13 -44.91 18.49
CA PHE A 930 -15.42 -46.13 17.71
C PHE A 930 -14.16 -46.93 17.30
N ILE A 931 -12.95 -46.38 17.45
CA ILE A 931 -11.69 -47.07 17.15
C ILE A 931 -11.11 -47.82 18.37
N CYS A 932 -11.31 -47.32 19.60
CA CYS A 932 -10.65 -47.87 20.80
C CYS A 932 -11.55 -48.03 22.04
N GLY A 933 -12.82 -47.65 21.95
CA GLY A 933 -13.79 -47.74 23.06
C GLY A 933 -13.64 -46.67 24.16
N ASP A 934 -12.69 -45.74 24.04
CA ASP A 934 -12.44 -44.70 25.05
C ASP A 934 -13.40 -43.50 24.89
N PRO A 935 -14.17 -43.09 25.92
CA PRO A 935 -15.06 -41.92 25.85
C PRO A 935 -14.34 -40.57 25.93
N SER A 936 -13.02 -40.52 26.15
CA SER A 936 -12.27 -39.27 26.31
C SER A 936 -11.98 -38.51 25.01
N HIS A 937 -12.16 -39.14 23.84
CA HIS A 937 -11.79 -38.57 22.55
C HIS A 937 -12.61 -39.14 21.37
N PHE A 938 -12.58 -38.46 20.22
CA PHE A 938 -13.24 -38.92 19.00
C PHE A 938 -12.29 -39.76 18.11
N ALA A 939 -12.87 -40.59 17.24
CA ALA A 939 -12.14 -41.48 16.33
C ALA A 939 -11.10 -40.75 15.45
N ASN A 940 -11.38 -39.52 15.03
CA ASN A 940 -10.49 -38.73 14.17
C ASN A 940 -9.16 -38.32 14.85
N VAL A 941 -9.13 -38.27 16.18
CA VAL A 941 -7.95 -37.95 17.01
C VAL A 941 -7.49 -39.14 17.88
N CYS A 942 -7.99 -40.34 17.60
CA CYS A 942 -7.60 -41.56 18.32
C CYS A 942 -6.11 -41.87 18.10
N PRO A 943 -5.30 -42.08 19.15
CA PRO A 943 -3.88 -42.44 19.00
C PRO A 943 -3.65 -43.82 18.38
N ASN A 944 -4.69 -44.66 18.31
CA ASN A 944 -4.66 -45.96 17.60
C ASN A 944 -5.17 -45.86 16.16
N ARG A 945 -5.47 -44.67 15.63
CA ARG A 945 -5.92 -44.47 14.24
C ARG A 945 -4.76 -44.75 13.28
N GLY A 946 -4.80 -45.88 12.57
CA GLY A 946 -3.76 -46.31 11.62
C GLY A 946 -2.89 -47.48 12.11
N ARG A 947 -3.41 -48.31 13.03
CA ARG A 947 -2.91 -49.65 13.34
C ARG A 947 -3.98 -50.69 13.04
#